data_AF-A0A7Y4R179-F1
#
_entry.id   AF-A0A7Y4R179-F1
#
_cell.length_a   1.000
_cell.length_b   1.000
_cell.length_c   1.000
_cell.angle_alpha   90.00
_cell.angle_beta   90.00
_cell.angle_gamma   90.00
#
_symmetry.space_group_name_H-M   'P 1'
#
loop_
_entity.id
_entity.type
_entity.pdbx_description
1 polymer ?
#
loop_
_entity_poly.entity_id
_entity_poly.type
_entity_poly.pdbx_seq_one_letter_code
_entity_poly.pdbx_strand_id
1 'polypeptide(L)'
;MKTSFNISPYIKGTLQGRQTPDALATDHFLVDERTKLDWMAYVSQVGRVLDFHAVNGSVEGTWESFLLSDVSLLTARIAQTHRVQEYNQFITLYEALKDQEQIHRNKNYLPTLFALGFEVATLIDAWYKMSKQSFAVSSVATFLTERIQTVGITNVSTFYQLYQKLKRKVHFEEPNNLHLLQQLSSVWKFNPLVEIKKQEQNTTEEDLLKQIQKAGQELFQLPSEINRWAAAEFERSLQRKDMPPHIGLMATFFDLFREQQKAINTITKRHLEFYYQSVLQSQKKPALPDHTIVVVELAKGVEKLTLTKGATISGSTVEGEPVAFQVKEDTVVNAAKIARYFTLNFPCDDVNVGSDTMILGTVSNFNEIGNTSWPIFGGGLSTPNWSPQPFTLGWAFSCSDLLLAQGTRSLTIVFTCKSFEAELSGIDFSSLFEIKLTAKEGWHTAAINQVQYQADGQLKFILNLAPTDPSIITYDKKIHGTGYDTTWPICAVTLTDRGKQQFDVLSKWSVDKVSVATDVKGVCDFLIENESGKLPNTAPFIPFNEPLPGSNLYVGGQEFYVKCLTQLDLTIVWDKLPADFQEYYSAYNTYYQEKGDKKQKASLNLTSGSVQEQPILNQSFKAKVYELDGDSWKAVSKEGNNRVEYCLFTEDPTKSVTSAVPQLPLVKNAQKKISLKGPFRFNPQLQVYTGLNNNLREGFFCLSLSSPSQGFGSVDYPIIVSTVTMDNSAALMHNARLVKLHKLPIKPLPAIPYVPKMKGMEVDYQSAQSYPLDATSNFVKWYHLHPFGIEPVPFHEELPKLLPTYPAQAYAYWGVESLAPNNHLSVLITVESKSKSIHKASPDDFIFEYRSAHGWRKMLVVSDGTEGFQRSGEIRLSIPTDIVKGGINLPESFYWLRCGQS
;
A
#
# COMPACT_ATOMS: atom_id res chain seq x y z
N MET A 1 20.35 -39.15 23.69
CA MET A 1 19.92 -38.35 22.52
C MET A 1 21.05 -37.38 22.19
N LYS A 2 21.67 -37.50 21.01
CA LYS A 2 22.59 -36.48 20.49
C LYS A 2 21.73 -35.42 19.80
N THR A 3 21.32 -34.40 20.54
CA THR A 3 20.63 -33.22 20.00
C THR A 3 21.66 -32.12 19.79
N SER A 4 22.00 -31.86 18.54
CA SER A 4 22.72 -30.66 18.13
C SER A 4 21.80 -29.46 18.34
N PHE A 5 22.04 -28.70 19.40
CA PHE A 5 21.37 -27.41 19.62
C PHE A 5 21.99 -26.39 18.65
N ASN A 6 21.18 -25.87 17.73
CA ASN A 6 21.53 -24.64 17.04
C ASN A 6 21.26 -23.49 18.02
N ILE A 7 22.27 -23.13 18.80
CA ILE A 7 22.20 -21.97 19.69
C ILE A 7 22.27 -20.73 18.81
N SER A 8 21.14 -20.04 18.67
CA SER A 8 21.09 -18.68 18.12
C SER A 8 22.01 -17.77 18.97
N PRO A 9 22.85 -16.90 18.39
CA PRO A 9 23.88 -16.14 19.10
C PRO A 9 23.34 -15.01 20.01
N TYR A 10 22.04 -15.04 20.32
CA TYR A 10 21.35 -14.01 21.07
C TYR A 10 21.28 -14.33 22.55
N ILE A 11 22.31 -13.86 23.25
CA ILE A 11 22.29 -13.07 24.48
C ILE A 11 23.75 -13.12 24.95
N LYS A 12 24.54 -12.09 24.60
CA LYS A 12 25.71 -11.79 25.42
C LYS A 12 25.15 -11.25 26.72
N GLY A 13 25.00 -12.12 27.72
CA GLY A 13 24.70 -11.70 29.07
C GLY A 13 25.62 -10.53 29.41
N THR A 14 25.05 -9.42 29.86
CA THR A 14 25.85 -8.29 30.34
C THR A 14 26.54 -8.73 31.62
N LEU A 15 27.77 -9.22 31.47
CA LEU A 15 28.68 -9.40 32.59
C LEU A 15 28.82 -8.05 33.29
N GLN A 16 28.54 -8.05 34.59
CA GLN A 16 28.59 -6.87 35.46
C GLN A 16 29.95 -6.16 35.43
N GLY A 17 31.01 -6.81 34.93
CA GLY A 17 32.35 -6.25 34.75
C GLY A 17 32.48 -5.07 33.78
N ARG A 18 31.42 -4.67 33.06
CA ARG A 18 31.44 -3.50 32.15
C ARG A 18 30.99 -2.18 32.79
N GLN A 19 30.71 -2.15 34.09
CA GLN A 19 30.24 -0.95 34.81
C GLN A 19 31.32 -0.30 35.70
N THR A 20 32.58 -0.71 35.60
CA THR A 20 33.66 -0.06 36.36
C THR A 20 34.08 1.23 35.66
N PRO A 21 34.07 2.39 36.33
CA PRO A 21 34.69 3.61 35.82
C PRO A 21 36.12 3.33 35.35
N ASP A 22 36.51 3.86 34.18
CA ASP A 22 37.86 3.64 33.64
C ASP A 22 38.96 4.02 34.63
N ALA A 23 38.71 5.04 35.47
CA ALA A 23 39.63 5.47 36.54
C ALA A 23 39.90 4.41 37.63
N LEU A 24 39.07 3.36 37.74
CA LEU A 24 39.24 2.24 38.66
C LEU A 24 39.81 0.99 37.95
N ALA A 25 40.05 1.05 36.65
CA ALA A 25 40.75 -0.01 35.94
C ALA A 25 42.22 -0.06 36.40
N THR A 26 42.73 -1.26 36.63
CA THR A 26 44.08 -1.45 37.19
C THR A 26 45.20 -1.04 36.24
N ASP A 27 44.88 -0.83 34.97
CA ASP A 27 45.73 -0.43 33.86
C ASP A 27 45.40 0.99 33.33
N HIS A 28 44.54 1.76 34.02
CA HIS A 28 44.19 3.13 33.61
C HIS A 28 45.41 4.06 33.55
N PHE A 29 46.36 3.85 34.46
CA PHE A 29 47.63 4.56 34.52
C PHE A 29 48.71 3.56 34.89
N LEU A 30 49.79 3.50 34.10
CA LEU A 30 50.98 2.72 34.44
C LEU A 30 52.06 3.66 34.95
N VAL A 31 52.81 3.21 35.97
CA VAL A 31 53.90 4.00 36.56
C VAL A 31 55.01 4.28 35.53
N ASP A 32 55.24 3.35 34.61
CA ASP A 32 56.14 3.53 33.47
C ASP A 32 55.51 2.93 32.20
N GLU A 33 55.08 3.81 31.28
CA GLU A 33 54.45 3.47 30.00
C GLU A 33 55.44 3.36 28.84
N ARG A 34 56.72 3.67 29.07
CA ARG A 34 57.72 3.77 27.99
C ARG A 34 57.93 2.42 27.31
N THR A 35 57.84 2.43 26.00
CA THR A 35 58.16 1.28 25.17
C THR A 35 59.68 1.13 24.99
N LYS A 36 60.10 0.02 24.39
CA LYS A 36 61.52 -0.18 24.01
C LYS A 36 61.98 0.91 23.04
N LEU A 37 61.09 1.33 22.13
CA LEU A 37 61.33 2.42 21.20
C LEU A 37 61.59 3.73 21.95
N ASP A 38 60.77 4.07 22.94
CA ASP A 38 60.93 5.29 23.74
C ASP A 38 62.28 5.30 24.48
N TRP A 39 62.65 4.16 25.04
CA TRP A 39 63.93 4.00 25.72
C TRP A 39 65.12 4.12 24.77
N MET A 40 65.06 3.50 23.59
CA MET A 40 66.11 3.62 22.58
C MET A 40 66.22 5.05 22.04
N ALA A 41 65.09 5.74 21.80
CA ALA A 41 65.10 7.15 21.44
C ALA A 41 65.70 8.02 22.57
N TYR A 42 65.37 7.74 23.83
CA TYR A 42 65.89 8.45 24.99
C TYR A 42 67.41 8.35 25.13
N VAL A 43 68.02 7.19 24.80
CA VAL A 43 69.48 7.04 24.83
C VAL A 43 70.18 8.07 23.94
N SER A 44 69.65 8.33 22.74
CA SER A 44 70.19 9.37 21.85
C SER A 44 70.07 10.78 22.44
N GLN A 45 68.99 11.04 23.19
CA GLN A 45 68.79 12.33 23.86
C GLN A 45 69.79 12.54 25.00
N VAL A 46 70.10 11.49 25.78
CA VAL A 46 71.14 11.56 26.81
C VAL A 46 72.51 11.77 26.16
N GLY A 47 72.77 11.13 25.02
CA GLY A 47 74.00 11.33 24.26
C GLY A 47 74.24 12.78 23.83
N ARG A 48 73.18 13.61 23.70
CA ARG A 48 73.29 15.02 23.33
C ARG A 48 73.95 15.89 24.40
N VAL A 49 73.87 15.51 25.67
CA VAL A 49 74.47 16.27 26.79
C VAL A 49 75.82 15.69 27.23
N LEU A 50 76.34 14.70 26.50
CA LEU A 50 77.62 14.06 26.78
C LEU A 50 78.62 14.44 25.68
N ASP A 51 79.71 15.08 26.08
CA ASP A 51 80.80 15.45 25.17
C ASP A 51 81.50 14.19 24.62
N PHE A 52 81.76 14.19 23.32
CA PHE A 52 82.57 13.19 22.66
C PHE A 52 84.00 13.70 22.56
N HIS A 53 84.94 13.08 23.26
CA HIS A 53 86.35 13.45 23.24
C HIS A 53 87.12 12.56 22.28
N ALA A 54 87.85 13.19 21.36
CA ALA A 54 88.81 12.49 20.52
C ALA A 54 90.00 11.97 21.31
N VAL A 55 90.82 11.12 20.69
CA VAL A 55 92.00 10.48 21.33
C VAL A 55 93.02 11.50 21.84
N ASN A 56 93.04 12.70 21.26
CA ASN A 56 93.88 13.83 21.68
C ASN A 56 93.26 14.66 22.85
N GLY A 57 92.08 14.29 23.34
CA GLY A 57 91.34 14.97 24.41
C GLY A 57 90.44 16.14 23.95
N SER A 58 90.47 16.53 22.68
CA SER A 58 89.61 17.62 22.18
C SER A 58 88.15 17.17 22.04
N VAL A 59 87.22 18.07 22.35
CA VAL A 59 85.78 17.83 22.16
C VAL A 59 85.46 17.86 20.66
N GLU A 60 85.01 16.73 20.11
CA GLU A 60 84.57 16.52 18.72
C GLU A 60 83.04 16.30 18.65
N GLY A 61 82.28 17.22 19.25
CA GLY A 61 80.83 17.14 19.31
C GLY A 61 80.32 16.30 20.48
N THR A 62 79.20 15.61 20.29
CA THR A 62 78.50 14.86 21.35
C THR A 62 78.27 13.41 20.94
N TRP A 63 78.00 12.56 21.92
CA TRP A 63 77.67 11.15 21.68
C TRP A 63 76.41 10.95 20.82
N GLU A 64 75.54 11.96 20.70
CA GLU A 64 74.35 11.90 19.84
C GLU A 64 74.70 11.58 18.38
N SER A 65 75.76 12.19 17.83
CA SER A 65 76.18 11.95 16.44
C SER A 65 76.61 10.50 16.21
N PHE A 66 77.37 9.94 17.16
CA PHE A 66 77.78 8.53 17.14
C PHE A 66 76.56 7.59 17.23
N LEU A 67 75.64 7.85 18.16
CA LEU A 67 74.46 7.01 18.39
C LEU A 67 73.51 7.03 17.19
N LEU A 68 73.28 8.19 16.58
CA LEU A 68 72.38 8.34 15.43
C LEU A 68 73.00 7.87 14.11
N SER A 69 74.24 7.38 14.13
CA SER A 69 74.86 6.69 13.00
C SER A 69 74.34 5.26 12.80
N ASP A 70 73.61 4.71 13.79
CA ASP A 70 72.91 3.43 13.72
C ASP A 70 71.44 3.59 13.29
N VAL A 71 70.97 2.68 12.44
CA VAL A 71 69.59 2.69 11.92
C VAL A 71 68.53 2.55 12.99
N SER A 72 68.77 1.76 14.04
CA SER A 72 67.79 1.52 15.10
C SER A 72 67.60 2.76 15.97
N LEU A 73 68.70 3.43 16.31
CA LEU A 73 68.65 4.65 17.12
C LEU A 73 68.10 5.84 16.33
N LEU A 74 68.47 5.99 15.05
CA LEU A 74 67.93 7.03 14.20
C LEU A 74 66.42 6.86 13.95
N THR A 75 65.97 5.64 13.65
CA THR A 75 64.55 5.35 13.44
C THR A 75 63.73 5.50 14.72
N ALA A 76 64.26 5.08 15.88
CA ALA A 76 63.63 5.35 17.18
C ALA A 76 63.49 6.86 17.45
N ARG A 77 64.55 7.64 17.16
CA ARG A 77 64.55 9.10 17.31
C ARG A 77 63.51 9.80 16.43
N ILE A 78 63.40 9.38 15.18
CA ILE A 78 62.39 9.90 14.24
C ILE A 78 60.98 9.52 14.74
N ALA A 79 60.76 8.25 15.06
CA ALA A 79 59.45 7.75 15.49
C ALA A 79 58.89 8.47 16.72
N GLN A 80 59.74 8.86 17.67
CA GLN A 80 59.35 9.60 18.89
C GLN A 80 59.04 11.09 18.65
N THR A 81 59.30 11.63 17.46
CA THR A 81 59.15 13.07 17.21
C THR A 81 57.70 13.43 16.88
N HIS A 82 56.88 13.70 17.89
CA HIS A 82 55.48 14.09 17.70
C HIS A 82 55.32 15.62 17.55
N ARG A 83 54.54 16.05 16.54
CA ARG A 83 54.28 17.48 16.24
C ARG A 83 52.79 17.86 16.36
N VAL A 84 52.07 17.19 17.26
CA VAL A 84 50.62 17.36 17.45
C VAL A 84 50.31 18.74 18.02
N GLN A 85 51.15 19.26 18.93
CA GLN A 85 50.95 20.58 19.52
C GLN A 85 51.09 21.68 18.47
N GLU A 86 52.09 21.59 17.61
CA GLU A 86 52.36 22.54 16.52
C GLU A 86 51.28 22.49 15.45
N TYR A 87 50.75 21.29 15.14
CA TYR A 87 49.59 21.15 14.26
C TYR A 87 48.32 21.77 14.87
N ASN A 88 48.04 21.52 16.15
CA ASN A 88 46.91 22.13 16.84
C ASN A 88 47.05 23.66 16.90
N GLN A 89 48.26 24.16 17.09
CA GLN A 89 48.56 25.59 17.02
C GLN A 89 48.32 26.14 15.61
N PHE A 90 48.75 25.43 14.56
CA PHE A 90 48.45 25.78 13.17
C PHE A 90 46.95 25.88 12.89
N ILE A 91 46.16 24.89 13.35
CA ILE A 91 44.69 24.91 13.22
C ILE A 91 44.07 26.08 14.00
N THR A 92 44.53 26.31 15.23
CA THR A 92 44.03 27.41 16.07
C THR A 92 44.29 28.77 15.41
N LEU A 93 45.49 28.97 14.84
CA LEU A 93 45.84 30.21 14.13
C LEU A 93 45.04 30.37 12.83
N TYR A 94 44.82 29.28 12.08
CA TYR A 94 43.95 29.29 10.90
C TYR A 94 42.51 29.66 11.27
N GLU A 95 41.99 29.11 12.35
CA GLU A 95 40.63 29.38 12.81
C GLU A 95 40.40 30.85 13.23
N ALA A 96 41.44 31.55 13.65
CA ALA A 96 41.41 32.97 13.95
C ALA A 96 41.36 33.86 12.69
N LEU A 97 41.45 33.29 11.49
CA LEU A 97 41.53 33.98 10.19
C LEU A 97 40.33 33.67 9.27
N LYS A 98 39.23 33.10 9.79
CA LYS A 98 38.15 32.44 9.02
C LYS A 98 37.49 33.25 7.89
N ASP A 99 37.49 34.57 7.93
CA ASP A 99 36.90 35.44 6.91
C ASP A 99 37.80 36.62 6.55
N GLN A 100 37.47 37.32 5.46
CA GLN A 100 38.29 38.43 4.93
C GLN A 100 38.53 39.55 5.95
N GLU A 101 37.56 39.82 6.82
CA GLU A 101 37.70 40.84 7.85
C GLU A 101 38.68 40.40 8.94
N GLN A 102 38.58 39.15 9.39
CA GLN A 102 39.50 38.55 10.36
C GLN A 102 40.92 38.40 9.82
N ILE A 103 41.09 38.11 8.52
CA ILE A 103 42.42 38.05 7.88
C ILE A 103 43.17 39.38 8.07
N HIS A 104 42.51 40.51 7.83
CA HIS A 104 43.13 41.83 8.00
C HIS A 104 43.31 42.22 9.47
N ARG A 105 42.32 41.92 10.34
CA ARG A 105 42.40 42.21 11.79
C ARG A 105 43.53 41.43 12.47
N ASN A 106 43.70 40.15 12.10
CA ASN A 106 44.62 39.21 12.75
C ASN A 106 45.84 38.88 11.88
N LYS A 107 46.20 39.74 10.91
CA LYS A 107 47.32 39.50 9.97
C LYS A 107 48.66 39.21 10.64
N ASN A 108 48.86 39.63 11.88
CA ASN A 108 50.07 39.35 12.67
C ASN A 108 50.22 37.86 13.03
N TYR A 109 49.20 37.03 12.85
CA TYR A 109 49.28 35.58 13.03
C TYR A 109 49.82 34.83 11.80
N LEU A 110 49.74 35.45 10.61
CA LEU A 110 50.20 34.85 9.35
C LEU A 110 51.70 34.49 9.36
N PRO A 111 52.64 35.32 9.87
CA PRO A 111 54.04 34.93 9.95
C PRO A 111 54.25 33.64 10.75
N THR A 112 53.60 33.50 11.90
CA THR A 112 53.70 32.31 12.76
C THR A 112 53.05 31.09 12.11
N LEU A 113 51.89 31.25 11.47
CA LEU A 113 51.20 30.17 10.75
C LEU A 113 52.09 29.59 9.64
N PHE A 114 52.71 30.44 8.82
CA PHE A 114 53.62 29.98 7.78
C PHE A 114 54.93 29.44 8.35
N ALA A 115 55.44 30.01 9.44
CA ALA A 115 56.64 29.50 10.11
C ALA A 115 56.43 28.04 10.54
N LEU A 116 55.30 27.71 11.19
CA LEU A 116 54.97 26.35 11.60
C LEU A 116 54.96 25.36 10.42
N GLY A 117 54.43 25.75 9.27
CA GLY A 117 54.45 24.92 8.06
C GLY A 117 55.86 24.74 7.48
N PHE A 118 56.70 25.79 7.47
CA PHE A 118 58.07 25.72 6.99
C PHE A 118 58.99 24.91 7.91
N GLU A 119 58.73 24.88 9.22
CA GLU A 119 59.46 24.03 10.17
C GLU A 119 59.32 22.54 9.86
N VAL A 120 58.22 22.12 9.22
CA VAL A 120 58.06 20.72 8.79
C VAL A 120 59.13 20.34 7.77
N ALA A 121 59.41 21.23 6.80
CA ALA A 121 60.42 20.98 5.78
C ALA A 121 61.82 20.92 6.39
N THR A 122 62.15 21.84 7.31
CA THR A 122 63.45 21.86 7.97
C THR A 122 63.66 20.67 8.89
N LEU A 123 62.60 20.19 9.55
CA LEU A 123 62.65 18.96 10.36
C LEU A 123 62.97 17.73 9.51
N ILE A 124 62.27 17.55 8.40
CA ILE A 124 62.50 16.40 7.49
C ILE A 124 63.89 16.50 6.86
N ASP A 125 64.36 17.71 6.53
CA ASP A 125 65.72 17.92 6.02
C ASP A 125 66.79 17.61 7.07
N ALA A 126 66.54 17.92 8.35
CA ALA A 126 67.43 17.53 9.44
C ALA A 126 67.55 16.01 9.53
N TRP A 127 66.43 15.27 9.49
CA TRP A 127 66.46 13.79 9.44
C TRP A 127 67.21 13.27 8.21
N TYR A 128 67.01 13.90 7.05
CA TYR A 128 67.72 13.53 5.82
C TYR A 128 69.23 13.76 5.96
N LYS A 129 69.67 14.91 6.47
CA LYS A 129 71.08 15.21 6.74
C LYS A 129 71.71 14.20 7.69
N MET A 130 71.02 13.85 8.77
CA MET A 130 71.47 12.83 9.74
C MET A 130 71.60 11.46 9.08
N SER A 131 70.63 11.06 8.25
CA SER A 131 70.68 9.79 7.51
C SER A 131 71.81 9.69 6.46
N LYS A 132 72.48 10.81 6.13
CA LYS A 132 73.61 10.84 5.19
C LYS A 132 74.98 10.79 5.87
N GLN A 133 75.04 10.85 7.20
CA GLN A 133 76.31 10.87 7.95
C GLN A 133 77.00 9.50 8.03
N SER A 134 76.26 8.40 7.81
CA SER A 134 76.79 7.03 7.88
C SER A 134 76.17 6.12 6.81
N PHE A 135 76.92 5.13 6.32
CA PHE A 135 76.40 4.15 5.37
C PHE A 135 75.37 3.19 6.01
N ALA A 136 75.45 2.99 7.34
CA ALA A 136 74.57 2.10 8.10
C ALA A 136 73.11 2.56 8.13
N VAL A 137 72.85 3.85 7.87
CA VAL A 137 71.51 4.47 7.83
C VAL A 137 71.01 4.73 6.39
N SER A 138 71.62 4.09 5.39
CA SER A 138 71.29 4.28 3.97
C SER A 138 69.85 3.92 3.58
N SER A 139 69.18 3.01 4.31
CA SER A 139 67.76 2.72 4.11
C SER A 139 66.87 3.91 4.48
N VAL A 140 67.17 4.59 5.60
CA VAL A 140 66.50 5.83 6.03
C VAL A 140 66.72 6.92 5.01
N ALA A 141 67.96 7.09 4.52
CA ALA A 141 68.26 8.08 3.50
C ALA A 141 67.53 7.82 2.18
N THR A 142 67.42 6.56 1.76
CA THR A 142 66.68 6.17 0.55
C THR A 142 65.19 6.49 0.70
N PHE A 143 64.58 6.10 1.81
CA PHE A 143 63.17 6.37 2.09
C PHE A 143 62.86 7.86 2.15
N LEU A 144 63.67 8.64 2.89
CA LEU A 144 63.49 10.09 2.99
C LEU A 144 63.69 10.76 1.63
N THR A 145 64.63 10.30 0.80
CA THR A 145 64.84 10.82 -0.57
C THR A 145 63.58 10.61 -1.41
N GLU A 146 63.04 9.39 -1.42
CA GLU A 146 61.82 9.06 -2.16
C GLU A 146 60.65 9.92 -1.69
N ARG A 147 60.46 10.02 -0.38
CA ARG A 147 59.31 10.74 0.20
C ARG A 147 59.40 12.26 0.00
N ILE A 148 60.59 12.83 0.11
CA ILE A 148 60.85 14.23 -0.24
C ILE A 148 60.52 14.43 -1.72
N GLN A 149 61.04 13.60 -2.63
CA GLN A 149 60.86 13.77 -4.08
C GLN A 149 59.41 13.59 -4.55
N THR A 150 58.67 12.65 -3.96
CA THR A 150 57.30 12.32 -4.37
C THR A 150 56.25 13.28 -3.81
N VAL A 151 56.41 13.70 -2.55
CA VAL A 151 55.39 14.46 -1.82
C VAL A 151 55.96 15.76 -1.23
N GLY A 152 57.13 15.70 -0.58
CA GLY A 152 57.70 16.85 0.13
C GLY A 152 57.95 18.08 -0.75
N ILE A 153 58.54 17.90 -1.94
CA ILE A 153 58.83 18.99 -2.88
C ILE A 153 57.55 19.71 -3.30
N THR A 154 56.53 18.96 -3.68
CA THR A 154 55.24 19.49 -4.13
C THR A 154 54.54 20.25 -3.00
N ASN A 155 54.47 19.68 -1.80
CA ASN A 155 53.75 20.30 -0.67
C ASN A 155 54.45 21.58 -0.20
N VAL A 156 55.78 21.57 -0.06
CA VAL A 156 56.55 22.75 0.36
C VAL A 156 56.50 23.85 -0.70
N SER A 157 56.60 23.50 -1.98
CA SER A 157 56.53 24.47 -3.07
C SER A 157 55.15 25.10 -3.17
N THR A 158 54.07 24.31 -3.05
CA THR A 158 52.69 24.80 -3.04
C THR A 158 52.44 25.74 -1.86
N PHE A 159 52.86 25.34 -0.65
CA PHE A 159 52.69 26.16 0.55
C PHE A 159 53.46 27.48 0.47
N TYR A 160 54.69 27.45 -0.08
CA TYR A 160 55.48 28.64 -0.35
C TYR A 160 54.87 29.55 -1.43
N GLN A 161 54.30 28.99 -2.49
CA GLN A 161 53.58 29.77 -3.51
C GLN A 161 52.33 30.44 -2.94
N LEU A 162 51.58 29.75 -2.08
CA LEU A 162 50.42 30.31 -1.38
C LEU A 162 50.82 31.43 -0.42
N TYR A 163 51.93 31.27 0.31
CA TYR A 163 52.56 32.34 1.10
C TYR A 163 52.84 33.59 0.24
N GLN A 164 53.51 33.41 -0.91
CA GLN A 164 53.81 34.54 -1.80
C GLN A 164 52.55 35.23 -2.34
N LYS A 165 51.52 34.45 -2.72
CA LYS A 165 50.24 34.98 -3.21
C LYS A 165 49.51 35.79 -2.13
N LEU A 166 49.42 35.26 -0.92
CA LEU A 166 48.72 35.93 0.18
C LEU A 166 49.48 37.18 0.64
N LYS A 167 50.81 37.13 0.70
CA LYS A 167 51.65 38.28 1.09
C LYS A 167 51.49 39.47 0.17
N ARG A 168 51.33 39.26 -1.15
CA ARG A 168 51.06 40.32 -2.13
C ARG A 168 49.70 41.01 -1.92
N LYS A 169 48.71 40.33 -1.32
CA LYS A 169 47.38 40.87 -1.05
C LYS A 169 47.28 41.55 0.32
N VAL A 170 47.63 40.82 1.38
CA VAL A 170 47.34 41.22 2.78
C VAL A 170 48.45 42.05 3.42
N HIS A 171 49.69 42.01 2.88
CA HIS A 171 50.86 42.72 3.39
C HIS A 171 51.13 42.48 4.90
N PHE A 172 51.83 41.40 5.20
CA PHE A 172 52.26 40.99 6.56
C PHE A 172 53.78 40.71 6.62
N GLU A 173 54.32 40.63 7.84
CA GLU A 173 55.75 40.39 8.09
C GLU A 173 56.23 39.03 7.57
N GLU A 174 57.54 38.90 7.31
CA GLU A 174 58.08 37.60 6.89
C GLU A 174 58.16 36.61 8.06
N PRO A 175 57.86 35.32 7.84
CA PRO A 175 58.18 34.29 8.81
C PRO A 175 59.67 34.30 9.16
N ASN A 176 59.99 34.30 10.45
CA ASN A 176 61.38 34.38 10.94
C ASN A 176 62.29 33.27 10.40
N ASN A 177 61.73 32.10 10.08
CA ASN A 177 62.44 30.92 9.60
C ASN A 177 62.45 30.77 8.07
N LEU A 178 61.95 31.77 7.32
CA LEU A 178 61.86 31.71 5.86
C LEU A 178 63.23 31.49 5.19
N HIS A 179 64.28 32.08 5.77
CA HIS A 179 65.66 31.95 5.30
C HIS A 179 66.19 30.50 5.39
N LEU A 180 65.65 29.67 6.30
CA LEU A 180 66.07 28.29 6.45
C LEU A 180 65.65 27.41 5.25
N LEU A 181 64.62 27.81 4.50
CA LEU A 181 64.23 27.10 3.28
C LEU A 181 65.32 27.14 2.19
N GLN A 182 66.17 28.17 2.19
CA GLN A 182 67.32 28.28 1.29
C GLN A 182 68.49 27.37 1.71
N GLN A 183 68.48 26.88 2.96
CA GLN A 183 69.50 26.00 3.53
C GLN A 183 69.12 24.51 3.46
N LEU A 184 67.97 24.20 2.84
CA LEU A 184 67.54 22.83 2.60
C LEU A 184 68.53 22.10 1.68
N SER A 185 68.69 20.80 1.91
CA SER A 185 69.59 19.97 1.09
C SER A 185 69.15 19.95 -0.37
N SER A 186 70.10 19.72 -1.29
CA SER A 186 69.85 19.68 -2.74
C SER A 186 68.75 18.71 -3.19
N VAL A 187 68.44 17.70 -2.38
CA VAL A 187 67.34 16.75 -2.61
C VAL A 187 65.98 17.43 -2.76
N TRP A 188 65.76 18.55 -2.07
CA TRP A 188 64.50 19.30 -2.12
C TRP A 188 64.29 20.05 -3.42
N LYS A 189 65.36 20.31 -4.20
CA LYS A 189 65.32 21.10 -5.45
C LYS A 189 64.51 22.41 -5.29
N PHE A 190 64.50 22.98 -4.09
CA PHE A 190 63.67 24.14 -3.77
C PHE A 190 64.21 25.35 -4.51
N ASN A 191 63.37 25.93 -5.37
CA ASN A 191 63.72 27.12 -6.12
C ASN A 191 62.71 28.24 -5.79
N PRO A 192 63.12 29.26 -5.02
CA PRO A 192 62.22 30.35 -4.63
C PRO A 192 61.80 31.25 -5.82
N LEU A 193 62.47 31.10 -6.97
CA LEU A 193 62.25 31.89 -8.20
C LEU A 193 61.32 31.21 -9.22
N VAL A 194 60.69 30.07 -8.90
CA VAL A 194 59.70 29.47 -9.80
C VAL A 194 58.51 30.42 -9.93
N GLU A 195 58.45 31.12 -11.07
CA GLU A 195 57.43 32.11 -11.38
C GLU A 195 56.01 31.53 -11.28
N ILE A 196 55.16 32.22 -10.52
CA ILE A 196 53.71 32.04 -10.62
C ILE A 196 53.31 32.45 -12.03
N LYS A 197 52.96 31.48 -12.89
CA LYS A 197 52.39 31.77 -14.22
C LYS A 197 51.23 32.77 -14.07
N LYS A 198 51.25 33.84 -14.87
CA LYS A 198 50.31 34.99 -14.90
C LYS A 198 48.85 34.65 -15.29
N GLN A 199 48.32 33.48 -14.92
CA GLN A 199 46.89 33.22 -15.01
C GLN A 199 46.23 33.57 -13.67
N GLU A 200 45.96 34.86 -13.48
CA GLU A 200 45.12 35.37 -12.40
C GLU A 200 43.67 34.98 -12.65
N GLN A 201 43.24 33.84 -12.11
CA GLN A 201 41.83 33.68 -11.73
C GLN A 201 41.60 34.49 -10.45
N ASN A 202 40.51 35.26 -10.40
CA ASN A 202 40.01 36.03 -9.26
C ASN A 202 39.79 35.13 -8.02
N THR A 203 40.86 34.70 -7.38
CA THR A 203 40.82 33.86 -6.18
C THR A 203 40.71 34.80 -4.98
N THR A 204 39.67 34.66 -4.16
CA THR A 204 39.46 35.50 -2.98
C THR A 204 40.54 35.24 -1.90
N GLU A 205 40.70 36.13 -0.94
CA GLU A 205 41.62 35.91 0.20
C GLU A 205 41.18 34.72 1.06
N GLU A 206 39.87 34.53 1.19
CA GLU A 206 39.27 33.38 1.88
C GLU A 206 39.58 32.06 1.18
N ASP A 207 39.48 32.02 -0.16
CA ASP A 207 39.85 30.84 -0.94
C ASP A 207 41.34 30.52 -0.85
N LEU A 208 42.20 31.54 -0.82
CA LEU A 208 43.64 31.35 -0.58
C LEU A 208 43.88 30.77 0.80
N LEU A 209 43.17 31.24 1.83
CA LEU A 209 43.30 30.73 3.18
C LEU A 209 42.82 29.27 3.31
N LYS A 210 41.72 28.90 2.65
CA LYS A 210 41.28 27.49 2.54
C LYS A 210 42.32 26.60 1.85
N GLN A 211 42.93 27.09 0.78
CA GLN A 211 44.04 26.39 0.12
C GLN A 211 45.26 26.25 1.03
N ILE A 212 45.58 27.27 1.84
CA ILE A 212 46.67 27.23 2.83
C ILE A 212 46.37 26.20 3.91
N GLN A 213 45.12 26.12 4.40
CA GLN A 213 44.73 25.09 5.37
C GLN A 213 44.97 23.69 4.83
N LYS A 214 44.50 23.43 3.60
CA LYS A 214 44.66 22.13 2.95
C LYS A 214 46.14 21.79 2.75
N ALA A 215 46.91 22.71 2.17
CA ALA A 215 48.34 22.51 1.96
C ALA A 215 49.11 22.34 3.28
N GLY A 216 48.71 23.06 4.34
CA GLY A 216 49.25 22.89 5.68
C GLY A 216 48.92 21.51 6.27
N GLN A 217 47.68 21.03 6.15
CA GLN A 217 47.30 19.68 6.58
C GLN A 217 48.12 18.61 5.86
N GLU A 218 48.29 18.74 4.54
CA GLU A 218 49.13 17.83 3.74
C GLU A 218 50.61 17.88 4.16
N LEU A 219 51.14 19.04 4.57
CA LEU A 219 52.48 19.16 5.14
C LEU A 219 52.58 18.45 6.50
N PHE A 220 51.64 18.69 7.43
CA PHE A 220 51.68 18.10 8.77
C PHE A 220 51.39 16.59 8.81
N GLN A 221 50.75 16.04 7.77
CA GLN A 221 50.60 14.60 7.61
C GLN A 221 51.94 13.90 7.32
N LEU A 222 52.84 14.57 6.60
CA LEU A 222 54.07 13.96 6.12
C LEU A 222 55.01 13.47 7.24
N PRO A 223 55.32 14.26 8.30
CA PRO A 223 56.03 13.75 9.47
C PRO A 223 55.35 12.55 10.14
N SER A 224 54.02 12.53 10.20
CA SER A 224 53.29 11.42 10.84
C SER A 224 53.44 10.11 10.05
N GLU A 225 53.45 10.18 8.72
CA GLU A 225 53.75 9.04 7.85
C GLU A 225 55.19 8.56 8.03
N ILE A 226 56.15 9.49 8.06
CA ILE A 226 57.57 9.19 8.27
C ILE A 226 57.78 8.54 9.64
N ASN A 227 57.15 9.03 10.71
CA ASN A 227 57.23 8.47 12.05
C ASN A 227 56.68 7.05 12.10
N ARG A 228 55.54 6.79 11.45
CA ARG A 228 54.95 5.45 11.38
C ARG A 228 55.86 4.48 10.63
N TRP A 229 56.46 4.93 9.53
CA TRP A 229 57.45 4.13 8.81
C TRP A 229 58.69 3.88 9.67
N ALA A 230 59.20 4.91 10.36
CA ALA A 230 60.37 4.79 11.22
C ALA A 230 60.13 3.83 12.38
N ALA A 231 58.94 3.82 12.99
CA ALA A 231 58.58 2.85 14.03
C ALA A 231 58.59 1.41 13.49
N ALA A 232 58.11 1.20 12.26
CA ALA A 232 58.16 -0.12 11.63
C ALA A 232 59.59 -0.52 11.23
N GLU A 233 60.39 0.42 10.74
CA GLU A 233 61.78 0.18 10.37
C GLU A 233 62.67 -0.09 11.58
N PHE A 234 62.38 0.56 12.72
CA PHE A 234 62.99 0.27 14.01
C PHE A 234 62.80 -1.19 14.42
N GLU A 235 61.56 -1.71 14.37
CA GLU A 235 61.30 -3.10 14.72
C GLU A 235 62.00 -4.08 13.75
N ARG A 236 62.08 -3.72 12.46
CA ARG A 236 62.85 -4.51 11.48
C ARG A 236 64.35 -4.47 11.75
N SER A 237 64.90 -3.33 12.15
CA SER A 237 66.34 -3.19 12.39
C SER A 237 66.79 -4.05 13.57
N LEU A 238 65.96 -4.20 14.59
CA LEU A 238 66.22 -5.07 15.74
C LEU A 238 66.19 -6.57 15.40
N GLN A 239 65.59 -6.97 14.27
CA GLN A 239 65.52 -8.36 13.82
C GLN A 239 66.64 -8.75 12.86
N ARG A 240 67.49 -7.79 12.47
CA ARG A 240 68.59 -8.02 11.53
C ARG A 240 69.68 -8.89 12.15
N LYS A 241 70.13 -9.90 11.39
CA LYS A 241 71.22 -10.79 11.80
C LYS A 241 72.59 -10.12 11.83
N ASP A 242 72.74 -9.00 11.13
CA ASP A 242 73.97 -8.21 11.02
C ASP A 242 74.00 -6.99 11.96
N MET A 243 73.17 -6.99 13.02
CA MET A 243 73.11 -5.91 14.01
C MET A 243 74.45 -5.77 14.78
N PRO A 244 74.95 -4.54 14.98
CA PRO A 244 76.15 -4.31 15.78
C PRO A 244 75.99 -4.83 17.23
N PRO A 245 77.02 -5.48 17.82
CA PRO A 245 76.90 -6.09 19.15
C PRO A 245 76.48 -5.11 20.26
N HIS A 246 76.89 -3.85 20.18
CA HIS A 246 76.53 -2.84 21.16
C HIS A 246 75.04 -2.46 21.11
N ILE A 247 74.43 -2.45 19.91
CA ILE A 247 72.98 -2.22 19.74
C ILE A 247 72.20 -3.44 20.22
N GLY A 248 72.66 -4.65 19.92
CA GLY A 248 72.06 -5.89 20.42
C GLY A 248 72.10 -5.98 21.95
N LEU A 249 73.21 -5.62 22.58
CA LEU A 249 73.33 -5.57 24.04
C LEU A 249 72.34 -4.58 24.65
N MET A 250 72.21 -3.39 24.07
CA MET A 250 71.30 -2.36 24.54
C MET A 250 69.83 -2.75 24.36
N ALA A 251 69.45 -3.33 23.21
CA ALA A 251 68.10 -3.83 22.98
C ALA A 251 67.74 -4.95 23.98
N THR A 252 68.68 -5.87 24.21
CA THR A 252 68.53 -6.96 25.19
C THR A 252 68.39 -6.43 26.62
N PHE A 253 69.15 -5.39 26.98
CA PHE A 253 69.00 -4.72 28.27
C PHE A 253 67.56 -4.20 28.46
N PHE A 254 66.98 -3.53 27.46
CA PHE A 254 65.61 -3.04 27.55
C PHE A 254 64.55 -4.16 27.52
N ASP A 255 64.84 -5.30 26.88
CA ASP A 255 64.00 -6.49 26.99
C ASP A 255 63.97 -7.05 28.42
N LEU A 256 65.13 -7.14 29.08
CA LEU A 256 65.21 -7.58 30.48
C LEU A 256 64.59 -6.56 31.44
N PHE A 257 64.79 -5.26 31.16
CA PHE A 257 64.20 -4.17 31.94
C PHE A 257 62.67 -4.21 31.95
N ARG A 258 62.05 -4.72 30.87
CA ARG A 258 60.59 -4.86 30.78
C ARG A 258 59.98 -5.72 31.89
N GLU A 259 60.71 -6.70 32.43
CA GLU A 259 60.20 -7.49 33.56
C GLU A 259 60.11 -6.66 34.85
N GLN A 260 61.05 -5.74 35.07
CA GLN A 260 60.99 -4.78 36.18
C GLN A 260 59.89 -3.73 35.95
N GLN A 261 59.72 -3.30 34.69
CA GLN A 261 58.62 -2.41 34.30
C GLN A 261 57.25 -3.06 34.56
N LYS A 262 57.06 -4.34 34.24
CA LYS A 262 55.84 -5.07 34.58
C LYS A 262 55.59 -5.10 36.09
N ALA A 263 56.63 -5.35 36.88
CA ALA A 263 56.52 -5.40 38.34
C ALA A 263 56.10 -4.04 38.93
N ILE A 264 56.74 -2.94 38.52
CA ILE A 264 56.41 -1.60 39.03
C ILE A 264 54.99 -1.17 38.60
N ASN A 265 54.56 -1.58 37.41
CA ASN A 265 53.22 -1.30 36.90
C ASN A 265 52.10 -2.07 37.63
N THR A 266 52.42 -3.00 38.55
CA THR A 266 51.43 -3.61 39.45
C THR A 266 51.12 -2.77 40.70
N ILE A 267 51.86 -1.68 40.96
CA ILE A 267 51.70 -0.88 42.18
C ILE A 267 50.28 -0.33 42.32
N THR A 268 49.69 0.16 41.23
CA THR A 268 48.32 0.72 41.22
C THR A 268 47.29 -0.33 41.66
N LYS A 269 47.34 -1.53 41.07
CA LYS A 269 46.50 -2.67 41.46
C LYS A 269 46.71 -3.06 42.92
N ARG A 270 47.96 -3.25 43.34
CA ARG A 270 48.31 -3.66 44.71
C ARG A 270 47.84 -2.64 45.73
N HIS A 271 47.96 -1.34 45.41
CA HIS A 271 47.48 -0.26 46.27
C HIS A 271 45.95 -0.25 46.37
N LEU A 272 45.23 -0.40 45.25
CA LEU A 272 43.77 -0.52 45.26
C LEU A 272 43.29 -1.73 46.06
N GLU A 273 43.90 -2.90 45.85
CA GLU A 273 43.58 -4.11 46.60
C GLU A 273 43.86 -3.93 48.10
N PHE A 274 45.01 -3.35 48.47
CA PHE A 274 45.32 -3.04 49.87
C PHE A 274 44.31 -2.06 50.48
N TYR A 275 43.97 -0.99 49.77
CA TYR A 275 43.03 0.02 50.28
C TYR A 275 41.63 -0.57 50.47
N TYR A 276 41.07 -1.25 49.48
CA TYR A 276 39.71 -1.80 49.59
C TYR A 276 39.63 -3.02 50.50
N GLN A 277 40.60 -3.94 50.46
CA GLN A 277 40.53 -5.20 51.20
C GLN A 277 41.12 -5.10 52.62
N SER A 278 42.21 -4.35 52.81
CA SER A 278 42.90 -4.27 54.10
C SER A 278 42.52 -3.04 54.92
N VAL A 279 42.36 -1.87 54.28
CA VAL A 279 41.99 -0.63 54.99
C VAL A 279 40.48 -0.52 55.17
N LEU A 280 39.71 -0.64 54.08
CA LEU A 280 38.25 -0.54 54.11
C LEU A 280 37.54 -1.86 54.43
N GLN A 281 38.26 -2.98 54.46
CA GLN A 281 37.72 -4.33 54.75
C GLN A 281 36.50 -4.73 53.90
N SER A 282 36.45 -4.22 52.66
CA SER A 282 35.36 -4.50 51.74
C SER A 282 35.42 -5.95 51.27
N GLN A 283 34.32 -6.68 51.41
CA GLN A 283 34.20 -8.06 50.94
C GLN A 283 33.67 -8.12 49.51
N LYS A 284 34.25 -9.00 48.69
CA LYS A 284 33.71 -9.28 47.35
C LYS A 284 32.34 -9.93 47.50
N LYS A 285 31.33 -9.39 46.81
CA LYS A 285 30.01 -10.03 46.75
C LYS A 285 30.14 -11.42 46.09
N PRO A 286 29.33 -12.40 46.53
CA PRO A 286 29.28 -13.71 45.88
C PRO A 286 28.82 -13.55 44.42
N ALA A 287 29.25 -14.47 43.56
CA ALA A 287 28.78 -14.53 42.19
C ALA A 287 27.27 -14.82 42.15
N LEU A 288 26.53 -14.05 41.36
CA LEU A 288 25.13 -14.32 41.07
C LEU A 288 25.06 -15.28 39.87
N PRO A 289 24.23 -16.33 39.93
CA PRO A 289 24.07 -17.26 38.80
C PRO A 289 23.44 -16.54 37.61
N ASP A 290 23.91 -16.89 36.41
CA ASP A 290 23.36 -16.35 35.16
C ASP A 290 21.97 -16.92 34.88
N HIS A 291 21.12 -16.10 34.24
CA HIS A 291 19.81 -16.51 33.75
C HIS A 291 19.72 -16.26 32.25
N THR A 292 19.09 -17.19 31.53
CA THR A 292 18.83 -17.06 30.08
C THR A 292 17.48 -17.69 29.74
N ILE A 293 16.92 -17.33 28.59
CA ILE A 293 15.68 -17.91 28.07
C ILE A 293 16.06 -18.87 26.93
N VAL A 294 15.44 -20.04 26.91
CA VAL A 294 15.69 -21.07 25.90
C VAL A 294 14.42 -21.27 25.08
N VAL A 295 14.53 -21.19 23.75
CA VAL A 295 13.45 -21.54 22.83
C VAL A 295 13.54 -23.03 22.52
N VAL A 296 12.45 -23.76 22.73
CA VAL A 296 12.38 -25.22 22.55
C VAL A 296 11.46 -25.56 21.39
N GLU A 297 11.98 -26.25 20.38
CA GLU A 297 11.20 -26.79 19.26
C GLU A 297 10.97 -28.29 19.49
N LEU A 298 9.71 -28.73 19.43
CA LEU A 298 9.36 -30.15 19.61
C LEU A 298 9.69 -30.96 18.35
N ALA A 299 10.12 -32.20 18.56
CA ALA A 299 10.33 -33.14 17.46
C ALA A 299 9.00 -33.51 16.77
N LYS A 300 9.05 -33.85 15.48
CA LYS A 300 7.87 -34.29 14.72
C LYS A 300 7.13 -35.42 15.43
N GLY A 301 5.82 -35.26 15.63
CA GLY A 301 4.95 -36.24 16.29
C GLY A 301 4.78 -36.06 17.80
N VAL A 302 5.46 -35.09 18.43
CA VAL A 302 5.25 -34.72 19.84
C VAL A 302 4.41 -33.45 19.92
N GLU A 303 3.20 -33.56 20.45
CA GLU A 303 2.26 -32.42 20.53
C GLU A 303 2.54 -31.48 21.72
N LYS A 304 2.97 -32.06 22.86
CA LYS A 304 3.19 -31.36 24.12
C LYS A 304 4.33 -32.00 24.90
N LEU A 305 5.14 -31.17 25.57
CA LEU A 305 6.19 -31.57 26.49
C LEU A 305 6.10 -30.71 27.77
N THR A 306 6.23 -31.35 28.94
CA THR A 306 6.32 -30.63 30.21
C THR A 306 7.77 -30.64 30.70
N LEU A 307 8.37 -29.46 30.79
CA LEU A 307 9.67 -29.24 31.40
C LEU A 307 9.46 -28.99 32.88
N THR A 308 9.91 -29.93 33.72
CA THR A 308 9.80 -29.80 35.16
C THR A 308 10.87 -28.86 35.71
N LYS A 309 10.52 -28.08 36.73
CA LYS A 309 11.45 -27.27 37.50
C LYS A 309 12.64 -28.12 37.97
N GLY A 310 13.84 -27.58 37.82
CA GLY A 310 15.10 -28.25 38.16
C GLY A 310 15.64 -29.17 37.06
N ALA A 311 14.91 -29.39 35.96
CA ALA A 311 15.45 -30.10 34.81
C ALA A 311 16.71 -29.40 34.27
N THR A 312 17.76 -30.16 34.00
CA THR A 312 19.05 -29.63 33.58
C THR A 312 19.12 -29.53 32.06
N ILE A 313 19.53 -28.36 31.56
CA ILE A 313 19.83 -28.08 30.16
C ILE A 313 21.33 -27.80 30.07
N SER A 314 22.03 -28.59 29.26
CA SER A 314 23.47 -28.40 29.01
C SER A 314 23.71 -27.30 27.97
N GLY A 315 24.67 -26.42 28.25
CA GLY A 315 25.19 -25.41 27.34
C GLY A 315 26.72 -25.38 27.38
N SER A 316 27.32 -24.43 26.67
CA SER A 316 28.77 -24.20 26.66
C SER A 316 29.11 -22.71 26.64
N THR A 317 30.22 -22.32 27.24
CA THR A 317 30.77 -20.96 27.13
C THR A 317 31.37 -20.71 25.75
N VAL A 318 31.72 -19.44 25.46
CA VAL A 318 32.43 -19.05 24.22
C VAL A 318 33.79 -19.76 24.10
N GLU A 319 34.39 -20.14 25.22
CA GLU A 319 35.66 -20.86 25.32
C GLU A 319 35.48 -22.39 25.27
N GLY A 320 34.23 -22.87 25.18
CA GLY A 320 33.89 -24.29 25.04
C GLY A 320 33.71 -25.04 26.37
N GLU A 321 33.74 -24.35 27.51
CA GLU A 321 33.53 -25.00 28.81
C GLU A 321 32.06 -25.36 29.02
N PRO A 322 31.73 -26.55 29.55
CA PRO A 322 30.36 -26.97 29.76
C PRO A 322 29.71 -26.19 30.91
N VAL A 323 28.50 -25.68 30.67
CA VAL A 323 27.66 -25.00 31.68
C VAL A 323 26.32 -25.72 31.77
N ALA A 324 25.76 -25.83 32.97
CA ALA A 324 24.46 -26.45 33.19
C ALA A 324 23.47 -25.39 33.69
N PHE A 325 22.36 -25.22 32.96
CA PHE A 325 21.23 -24.39 33.37
C PHE A 325 20.13 -25.28 33.95
N GLN A 326 19.38 -24.75 34.91
CA GLN A 326 18.20 -25.42 35.46
C GLN A 326 16.93 -24.66 35.09
N VAL A 327 15.90 -25.41 34.70
CA VAL A 327 14.57 -24.86 34.46
C VAL A 327 14.01 -24.28 35.76
N LYS A 328 13.57 -23.02 35.74
CA LYS A 328 13.18 -22.27 36.96
C LYS A 328 11.77 -22.61 37.46
N GLU A 329 10.87 -22.98 36.55
CA GLU A 329 9.46 -23.28 36.81
C GLU A 329 8.94 -24.38 35.90
N ASP A 330 7.85 -25.06 36.28
CA ASP A 330 7.22 -26.04 35.41
C ASP A 330 6.63 -25.35 34.18
N THR A 331 7.10 -25.71 32.99
CA THR A 331 6.67 -25.09 31.73
C THR A 331 6.17 -26.13 30.74
N VAL A 332 4.99 -25.87 30.18
CA VAL A 332 4.42 -26.69 29.10
C VAL A 332 4.80 -26.07 27.76
N VAL A 333 5.54 -26.83 26.95
CA VAL A 333 5.86 -26.48 25.56
C VAL A 333 4.93 -27.24 24.63
N ASN A 334 4.43 -26.57 23.59
CA ASN A 334 3.59 -27.16 22.56
C ASN A 334 4.24 -27.04 21.17
N ALA A 335 3.63 -27.65 20.16
CA ALA A 335 4.11 -27.62 18.79
C ALA A 335 3.80 -26.29 18.04
N ALA A 336 3.27 -25.27 18.71
CA ALA A 336 2.84 -24.04 18.05
C ALA A 336 4.04 -23.24 17.55
N LYS A 337 3.95 -22.73 16.31
CA LYS A 337 5.03 -21.97 15.68
C LYS A 337 4.47 -20.75 14.97
N ILE A 338 5.03 -19.57 15.25
CA ILE A 338 4.74 -18.38 14.47
C ILE A 338 5.43 -18.57 13.11
N ALA A 339 4.65 -18.59 12.04
CA ALA A 339 5.12 -18.84 10.69
C ALA A 339 4.91 -17.64 9.75
N ARG A 340 4.03 -16.72 10.12
CA ARG A 340 3.73 -15.49 9.36
C ARG A 340 3.62 -14.29 10.27
N TYR A 341 4.03 -13.13 9.75
CA TYR A 341 4.01 -11.86 10.44
C TYR A 341 3.58 -10.74 9.50
N PHE A 342 2.49 -10.05 9.82
CA PHE A 342 2.04 -8.85 9.10
C PHE A 342 1.94 -7.65 10.03
N THR A 343 2.07 -6.45 9.48
CA THR A 343 1.91 -5.20 10.22
C THR A 343 0.89 -4.32 9.51
N LEU A 344 0.01 -3.68 10.28
CA LEU A 344 -0.90 -2.67 9.78
C LEU A 344 -0.69 -1.39 10.59
N ASN A 345 -0.23 -0.33 9.93
CA ASN A 345 0.12 0.93 10.61
C ASN A 345 -0.75 2.07 10.06
N PHE A 346 -1.28 2.89 10.96
CA PHE A 346 -1.98 4.14 10.68
C PHE A 346 -1.03 5.29 11.06
N PRO A 347 -0.09 5.68 10.17
CA PRO A 347 0.90 6.69 10.51
C PRO A 347 0.21 8.02 10.84
N CYS A 348 0.42 8.50 12.07
CA CYS A 348 0.09 9.84 12.51
C CYS A 348 1.45 10.51 12.80
N ASP A 349 1.98 11.30 11.86
CA ASP A 349 3.24 12.01 12.10
C ASP A 349 2.98 13.42 12.63
N ASP A 350 3.51 13.70 13.83
CA ASP A 350 3.72 15.04 14.38
C ASP A 350 4.82 15.84 13.63
N VAL A 351 5.40 15.30 12.54
CA VAL A 351 6.52 15.94 11.81
C VAL A 351 6.47 15.69 10.30
N ASN A 352 5.82 16.60 9.56
CA ASN A 352 6.16 17.07 8.19
C ASN A 352 6.88 16.11 7.21
N VAL A 353 6.43 14.86 7.04
CA VAL A 353 6.70 14.05 5.85
C VAL A 353 5.39 13.41 5.40
N GLY A 354 4.76 14.03 4.40
CA GLY A 354 3.42 13.69 3.97
C GLY A 354 3.27 12.24 3.50
N SER A 355 2.58 11.44 4.30
CA SER A 355 1.47 10.59 3.85
C SER A 355 0.83 9.90 5.06
N ASP A 356 -0.29 10.43 5.57
CA ASP A 356 -1.19 9.77 6.55
C ASP A 356 -1.94 8.60 5.88
N THR A 357 -1.20 7.69 5.24
CA THR A 357 -1.79 6.58 4.49
C THR A 357 -1.62 5.32 5.29
N MET A 358 -2.71 4.62 5.55
CA MET A 358 -2.68 3.28 6.12
C MET A 358 -1.75 2.37 5.31
N ILE A 359 -0.80 1.73 6.00
CA ILE A 359 0.22 0.88 5.37
C ILE A 359 0.08 -0.55 5.86
N LEU A 360 -0.20 -1.47 4.94
CA LEU A 360 -0.03 -2.90 5.16
C LEU A 360 1.39 -3.30 4.78
N GLY A 361 2.07 -4.04 5.64
CA GLY A 361 3.39 -4.60 5.35
C GLY A 361 3.51 -6.04 5.79
N THR A 362 4.41 -6.75 5.11
CA THR A 362 4.86 -8.09 5.53
C THR A 362 6.34 -8.05 5.85
N VAL A 363 6.74 -8.89 6.79
CA VAL A 363 8.15 -9.16 7.05
C VAL A 363 8.60 -10.27 6.09
N SER A 364 9.57 -9.95 5.22
CA SER A 364 10.10 -10.87 4.21
C SER A 364 10.97 -11.94 4.86
N ASN A 365 10.70 -13.21 4.58
CA ASN A 365 11.41 -14.37 5.15
C ASN A 365 11.45 -14.43 6.69
N PHE A 366 10.29 -14.29 7.37
CA PHE A 366 10.15 -14.41 8.84
C PHE A 366 10.94 -15.56 9.48
N ASN A 367 11.03 -16.72 8.81
CA ASN A 367 11.75 -17.89 9.30
C ASN A 367 13.27 -17.89 9.01
N GLU A 368 13.76 -17.01 8.13
CA GLU A 368 15.19 -16.90 7.73
C GLU A 368 15.83 -15.58 8.16
N ILE A 369 15.05 -14.67 8.74
CA ILE A 369 15.59 -13.46 9.38
C ILE A 369 16.42 -13.91 10.57
N GLY A 370 17.72 -14.03 10.35
CA GLY A 370 18.70 -14.33 11.39
C GLY A 370 18.87 -13.15 12.35
N ASN A 371 20.00 -12.45 12.22
CA ASN A 371 20.47 -11.49 13.22
C ASN A 371 19.97 -10.03 13.07
N THR A 372 18.84 -9.79 12.40
CA THR A 372 18.41 -8.42 12.06
C THR A 372 17.12 -8.05 12.78
N SER A 373 17.11 -6.93 13.50
CA SER A 373 15.94 -6.36 14.16
C SER A 373 15.01 -5.66 13.16
N TRP A 374 13.72 -5.59 13.49
CA TRP A 374 12.70 -4.85 12.73
C TRP A 374 11.70 -4.17 13.67
N PRO A 375 11.00 -3.11 13.22
CA PRO A 375 9.93 -2.50 14.00
C PRO A 375 8.73 -3.44 14.15
N ILE A 376 8.31 -3.72 15.39
CA ILE A 376 7.22 -4.66 15.71
C ILE A 376 5.90 -4.25 15.04
N PHE A 377 5.56 -2.96 15.08
CA PHE A 377 4.32 -2.44 14.52
C PHE A 377 4.50 -1.83 13.12
N GLY A 378 5.60 -2.19 12.43
CA GLY A 378 6.01 -1.61 11.16
C GLY A 378 6.72 -0.27 11.29
N GLY A 379 7.29 0.21 10.20
CA GLY A 379 7.91 1.53 10.07
C GLY A 379 7.88 1.97 8.60
N GLY A 380 8.18 3.25 8.34
CA GLY A 380 8.12 3.83 6.99
C GLY A 380 8.88 3.04 5.92
N LEU A 381 8.63 3.35 4.65
CA LEU A 381 9.04 2.62 3.43
C LEU A 381 10.53 2.22 3.31
N SER A 382 11.41 2.71 4.19
CA SER A 382 12.86 2.46 4.22
C SER A 382 13.33 1.41 5.24
N THR A 383 12.43 0.73 5.95
CA THR A 383 12.82 -0.31 6.92
C THR A 383 13.33 -1.59 6.24
N PRO A 384 14.54 -2.09 6.58
CA PRO A 384 15.06 -3.36 6.07
C PRO A 384 14.12 -4.54 6.37
N ASN A 385 14.03 -5.52 5.45
CA ASN A 385 13.23 -6.75 5.58
C ASN A 385 11.71 -6.58 5.70
N TRP A 386 11.21 -5.36 5.55
CA TRP A 386 9.78 -5.06 5.53
C TRP A 386 9.40 -4.61 4.11
N SER A 387 8.23 -5.05 3.63
CA SER A 387 7.78 -4.70 2.29
C SER A 387 6.30 -4.34 2.29
N PRO A 388 5.92 -3.16 1.75
CA PRO A 388 4.53 -2.74 1.68
C PRO A 388 3.77 -3.70 0.77
N GLN A 389 2.53 -4.00 1.14
CA GLN A 389 1.64 -4.87 0.39
C GLN A 389 0.39 -4.09 -0.02
N PRO A 390 -0.11 -4.26 -1.26
CA PRO A 390 -1.39 -3.72 -1.64
C PRO A 390 -2.49 -4.39 -0.80
N PHE A 391 -3.51 -3.62 -0.42
CA PHE A 391 -4.65 -4.13 0.33
C PHE A 391 -5.93 -3.40 -0.05
N THR A 392 -7.04 -4.08 0.22
CA THR A 392 -8.38 -3.55 0.02
C THR A 392 -8.93 -3.02 1.33
N LEU A 393 -9.54 -1.85 1.27
CA LEU A 393 -10.25 -1.23 2.37
C LEU A 393 -11.50 -0.55 1.82
N GLY A 394 -12.61 -0.62 2.53
CA GLY A 394 -13.87 -0.07 2.01
C GLY A 394 -15.09 -0.70 2.67
N TRP A 395 -16.20 -0.64 1.96
CA TRP A 395 -17.44 -1.28 2.36
C TRP A 395 -18.11 -1.94 1.16
N ALA A 396 -19.03 -2.85 1.43
CA ALA A 396 -19.88 -3.42 0.40
C ALA A 396 -21.30 -3.55 0.92
N PHE A 397 -22.26 -3.53 0.01
CA PHE A 397 -23.64 -3.85 0.33
C PHE A 397 -24.27 -4.70 -0.77
N SER A 398 -25.26 -5.51 -0.40
CA SER A 398 -25.99 -6.36 -1.35
C SER A 398 -27.49 -6.12 -1.28
N CYS A 399 -28.13 -5.91 -2.42
CA CYS A 399 -29.59 -5.81 -2.55
C CYS A 399 -30.04 -6.22 -3.95
N SER A 400 -31.33 -6.47 -4.14
CA SER A 400 -31.90 -6.93 -5.41
C SER A 400 -31.92 -5.85 -6.50
N ASP A 401 -31.99 -4.57 -6.15
CA ASP A 401 -31.96 -3.46 -7.14
C ASP A 401 -30.65 -3.38 -7.95
N LEU A 402 -29.56 -3.97 -7.43
CA LEU A 402 -28.29 -4.06 -8.13
C LEU A 402 -28.29 -5.08 -9.29
N LEU A 403 -29.33 -5.93 -9.42
CA LEU A 403 -29.43 -6.91 -10.50
C LEU A 403 -29.66 -6.19 -11.83
N LEU A 404 -28.72 -6.23 -12.77
CA LEU A 404 -28.81 -5.47 -14.02
C LEU A 404 -28.34 -6.35 -15.18
N ALA A 405 -29.25 -7.15 -15.74
CA ALA A 405 -28.89 -8.19 -16.71
C ALA A 405 -28.30 -7.63 -18.01
N GLN A 406 -28.84 -6.54 -18.55
CA GLN A 406 -28.41 -6.00 -19.85
C GLN A 406 -28.96 -4.60 -20.14
N GLY A 407 -28.70 -4.11 -21.35
CA GLY A 407 -29.15 -2.81 -21.83
C GLY A 407 -28.19 -1.69 -21.43
N THR A 408 -28.59 -0.46 -21.72
CA THR A 408 -27.91 0.74 -21.20
C THR A 408 -28.45 0.99 -19.80
N ARG A 409 -27.58 0.92 -18.79
CA ARG A 409 -28.00 0.95 -17.38
C ARG A 409 -27.38 2.16 -16.69
N SER A 410 -28.20 3.01 -16.09
CA SER A 410 -27.75 4.05 -15.17
C SER A 410 -28.13 3.65 -13.76
N LEU A 411 -27.15 3.55 -12.87
CA LEU A 411 -27.29 3.14 -11.48
C LEU A 411 -26.88 4.33 -10.60
N THR A 412 -27.83 4.82 -9.81
CA THR A 412 -27.61 5.89 -8.83
C THR A 412 -27.66 5.29 -7.43
N ILE A 413 -26.58 5.43 -6.67
CA ILE A 413 -26.46 4.94 -5.28
C ILE A 413 -26.26 6.15 -4.38
N VAL A 414 -27.08 6.31 -3.35
CA VAL A 414 -26.99 7.40 -2.37
C VAL A 414 -26.84 6.81 -0.98
N PHE A 415 -25.72 7.10 -0.33
CA PHE A 415 -25.52 6.82 1.09
C PHE A 415 -25.87 8.07 1.89
N THR A 416 -26.81 7.95 2.82
CA THR A 416 -27.14 9.04 3.76
C THR A 416 -26.35 8.81 5.03
N CYS A 417 -25.35 9.67 5.29
CA CYS A 417 -24.39 9.53 6.38
C CYS A 417 -24.64 10.55 7.50
N LYS A 418 -24.32 10.18 8.74
CA LYS A 418 -24.28 11.02 9.95
C LYS A 418 -22.83 11.11 10.46
N SER A 419 -22.47 12.26 11.04
CA SER A 419 -21.11 12.74 11.37
C SER A 419 -20.45 13.51 10.23
N PHE A 420 -20.59 14.84 10.28
CA PHE A 420 -20.17 15.77 9.23
C PHE A 420 -19.12 16.73 9.81
N GLU A 421 -17.87 16.61 9.36
CA GLU A 421 -16.83 17.61 9.62
C GLU A 421 -16.68 18.49 8.37
N ALA A 422 -16.55 19.80 8.56
CA ALA A 422 -16.45 20.79 7.47
C ALA A 422 -15.12 20.70 6.67
N GLU A 423 -14.22 19.78 7.03
CA GLU A 423 -12.83 19.70 6.58
C GLU A 423 -12.64 19.09 5.19
N LEU A 424 -13.67 18.44 4.61
CA LEU A 424 -13.57 17.81 3.28
C LEU A 424 -13.97 18.74 2.12
N SER A 425 -14.09 20.05 2.36
CA SER A 425 -14.43 21.02 1.31
C SER A 425 -13.31 21.13 0.26
N GLY A 426 -13.62 20.84 -1.01
CA GLY A 426 -12.67 20.93 -2.11
C GLY A 426 -12.00 19.62 -2.52
N ILE A 427 -12.35 18.48 -1.90
CA ILE A 427 -11.85 17.16 -2.28
C ILE A 427 -12.68 16.59 -3.44
N ASP A 428 -11.98 16.06 -4.45
CA ASP A 428 -12.60 15.29 -5.52
C ASP A 428 -12.87 13.86 -5.06
N PHE A 429 -14.10 13.64 -4.56
CA PHE A 429 -14.58 12.34 -4.09
C PHE A 429 -14.55 11.25 -5.18
N SER A 430 -14.55 11.60 -6.48
CA SER A 430 -14.47 10.59 -7.55
C SER A 430 -13.11 9.88 -7.57
N SER A 431 -12.05 10.55 -7.09
CA SER A 431 -10.70 10.00 -7.02
C SER A 431 -10.43 9.14 -5.78
N LEU A 432 -11.35 9.14 -4.80
CA LEU A 432 -11.18 8.43 -3.53
C LEU A 432 -11.68 6.98 -3.56
N PHE A 433 -12.58 6.66 -4.50
CA PHE A 433 -13.28 5.38 -4.51
C PHE A 433 -13.15 4.66 -5.85
N GLU A 434 -13.12 3.34 -5.80
CA GLU A 434 -13.33 2.43 -6.93
C GLU A 434 -14.57 1.58 -6.60
N ILE A 435 -15.49 1.42 -7.56
CA ILE A 435 -16.72 0.63 -7.35
C ILE A 435 -16.65 -0.65 -8.19
N LYS A 436 -16.88 -1.79 -7.55
CA LYS A 436 -16.94 -3.11 -8.16
C LYS A 436 -18.30 -3.74 -7.96
N LEU A 437 -18.83 -4.32 -9.03
CA LEU A 437 -20.11 -5.02 -9.05
C LEU A 437 -19.90 -6.51 -9.38
N THR A 438 -20.75 -7.39 -8.84
CA THR A 438 -20.75 -8.82 -9.20
C THR A 438 -21.24 -9.02 -10.63
N ALA A 439 -20.43 -9.63 -11.49
CA ALA A 439 -20.74 -9.81 -12.90
C ALA A 439 -20.48 -11.24 -13.38
N LYS A 440 -21.04 -11.59 -14.54
CA LYS A 440 -21.00 -12.96 -15.08
C LYS A 440 -19.58 -13.53 -15.25
N GLU A 441 -18.60 -12.68 -15.52
CA GLU A 441 -17.19 -13.05 -15.73
C GLU A 441 -16.28 -12.80 -14.50
N GLY A 442 -16.84 -12.41 -13.36
CA GLY A 442 -16.08 -11.99 -12.17
C GLY A 442 -16.54 -10.63 -11.64
N TRP A 443 -15.67 -9.96 -10.89
CA TRP A 443 -15.92 -8.59 -10.46
C TRP A 443 -15.72 -7.60 -11.61
N HIS A 444 -16.72 -6.75 -11.88
CA HIS A 444 -16.63 -5.68 -12.87
C HIS A 444 -16.40 -4.34 -12.17
N THR A 445 -15.30 -3.64 -12.50
CA THR A 445 -15.07 -2.27 -12.04
C THR A 445 -15.93 -1.31 -12.85
N ALA A 446 -16.91 -0.69 -12.20
CA ALA A 446 -17.83 0.28 -12.81
C ALA A 446 -17.20 1.68 -12.81
N ALA A 447 -17.26 2.37 -13.95
CA ALA A 447 -16.79 3.74 -14.06
C ALA A 447 -17.70 4.70 -13.25
N ILE A 448 -17.10 5.52 -12.40
CA ILE A 448 -17.80 6.54 -11.64
C ILE A 448 -17.94 7.79 -12.52
N ASN A 449 -19.15 8.03 -13.05
CA ASN A 449 -19.39 9.19 -13.93
C ASN A 449 -19.52 10.49 -13.13
N GLN A 450 -20.13 10.41 -11.95
CA GLN A 450 -20.33 11.56 -11.09
C GLN A 450 -20.38 11.12 -9.62
N VAL A 451 -19.67 11.86 -8.76
CA VAL A 451 -19.86 11.81 -7.32
C VAL A 451 -20.37 13.16 -6.85
N GLN A 452 -21.47 13.16 -6.10
CA GLN A 452 -22.01 14.36 -5.48
C GLN A 452 -21.99 14.15 -3.97
N TYR A 453 -21.35 15.08 -3.27
CA TYR A 453 -21.44 15.19 -1.83
C TYR A 453 -22.26 16.43 -1.48
N GLN A 454 -23.35 16.25 -0.73
CA GLN A 454 -24.23 17.33 -0.30
C GLN A 454 -24.02 17.64 1.18
N ALA A 455 -24.22 18.91 1.56
CA ALA A 455 -24.04 19.41 2.93
C ALA A 455 -24.94 18.74 3.99
N ASP A 456 -25.94 17.96 3.55
CA ASP A 456 -26.91 17.26 4.39
C ASP A 456 -26.50 15.83 4.75
N GLY A 457 -25.29 15.38 4.37
CA GLY A 457 -24.82 14.02 4.66
C GLY A 457 -24.92 13.04 3.50
N GLN A 458 -25.35 13.47 2.31
CA GLN A 458 -25.55 12.53 1.20
C GLN A 458 -24.30 12.37 0.32
N LEU A 459 -23.80 11.13 0.22
CA LEU A 459 -22.79 10.71 -0.74
C LEU A 459 -23.45 9.94 -1.89
N LYS A 460 -23.54 10.56 -3.06
CA LYS A 460 -24.22 10.03 -4.24
C LYS A 460 -23.24 9.65 -5.34
N PHE A 461 -23.32 8.41 -5.80
CA PHE A 461 -22.61 7.87 -6.95
C PHE A 461 -23.56 7.67 -8.12
N ILE A 462 -23.14 8.08 -9.33
CA ILE A 462 -23.83 7.78 -10.59
C ILE A 462 -22.89 6.96 -11.46
N LEU A 463 -23.34 5.76 -11.82
CA LEU A 463 -22.62 4.77 -12.60
C LEU A 463 -23.40 4.50 -13.88
N ASN A 464 -22.73 4.58 -15.03
CA ASN A 464 -23.32 4.25 -16.32
C ASN A 464 -22.62 3.00 -16.89
N LEU A 465 -23.39 1.95 -17.12
CA LEU A 465 -22.94 0.72 -17.75
C LEU A 465 -23.47 0.69 -19.19
N ALA A 466 -22.55 0.59 -20.15
CA ALA A 466 -22.86 0.43 -21.56
C ALA A 466 -23.47 -0.95 -21.83
N PRO A 467 -24.18 -1.15 -22.96
CA PRO A 467 -24.68 -2.47 -23.36
C PRO A 467 -23.59 -3.53 -23.51
N THR A 468 -22.34 -3.11 -23.76
CA THR A 468 -21.17 -4.00 -23.88
C THR A 468 -20.58 -4.43 -22.54
N ASP A 469 -20.91 -3.74 -21.44
CA ASP A 469 -20.45 -4.12 -20.11
C ASP A 469 -21.15 -5.41 -19.64
N PRO A 470 -20.48 -6.27 -18.86
CA PRO A 470 -21.03 -7.56 -18.47
C PRO A 470 -22.33 -7.42 -17.66
N SER A 471 -23.17 -8.45 -17.72
CA SER A 471 -24.39 -8.54 -16.90
C SER A 471 -24.03 -8.53 -15.42
N ILE A 472 -24.69 -7.67 -14.65
CA ILE A 472 -24.57 -7.65 -13.19
C ILE A 472 -25.51 -8.72 -12.64
N ILE A 473 -24.95 -9.74 -12.02
CA ILE A 473 -25.66 -10.95 -11.59
C ILE A 473 -25.60 -11.12 -10.07
N THR A 474 -26.40 -12.06 -9.58
CA THR A 474 -26.37 -12.55 -8.20
C THR A 474 -24.96 -13.02 -7.80
N TYR A 475 -24.63 -12.90 -6.52
CA TYR A 475 -23.34 -13.35 -6.01
C TYR A 475 -23.21 -14.88 -6.10
N ASP A 476 -22.16 -15.31 -6.79
CA ASP A 476 -21.72 -16.70 -6.85
C ASP A 476 -20.34 -16.84 -6.20
N LYS A 477 -20.22 -17.70 -5.18
CA LYS A 477 -18.99 -17.96 -4.42
C LYS A 477 -17.84 -18.49 -5.29
N LYS A 478 -18.13 -19.23 -6.37
CA LYS A 478 -17.10 -19.78 -7.27
C LYS A 478 -16.52 -18.70 -8.19
N ILE A 479 -17.33 -17.73 -8.58
CA ILE A 479 -16.95 -16.67 -9.52
C ILE A 479 -16.33 -15.47 -8.78
N HIS A 480 -16.91 -15.09 -7.64
CA HIS A 480 -16.58 -13.84 -6.94
C HIS A 480 -15.71 -14.03 -5.70
N GLY A 481 -15.34 -15.28 -5.38
CA GLY A 481 -14.63 -15.63 -4.15
C GLY A 481 -15.55 -15.75 -2.95
N THR A 482 -15.03 -16.20 -1.81
CA THR A 482 -15.77 -16.40 -0.55
C THR A 482 -15.79 -15.14 0.31
N GLY A 483 -16.79 -15.01 1.19
CA GLY A 483 -16.78 -14.02 2.28
C GLY A 483 -18.04 -13.21 2.47
N TYR A 484 -18.97 -13.33 1.53
CA TYR A 484 -20.29 -12.73 1.63
C TYR A 484 -21.33 -13.81 1.93
N ASP A 485 -22.30 -13.48 2.76
CA ASP A 485 -23.39 -14.37 3.17
C ASP A 485 -24.70 -13.99 2.47
N THR A 486 -24.63 -13.59 1.20
CA THR A 486 -25.78 -13.17 0.39
C THR A 486 -25.92 -13.99 -0.88
N THR A 487 -27.10 -13.97 -1.50
CA THR A 487 -27.32 -14.43 -2.87
C THR A 487 -27.55 -13.27 -3.83
N TRP A 488 -27.75 -12.05 -3.33
CA TRP A 488 -27.98 -10.87 -4.17
C TRP A 488 -26.69 -10.35 -4.78
N PRO A 489 -26.77 -9.56 -5.87
CA PRO A 489 -25.62 -8.84 -6.39
C PRO A 489 -25.01 -7.93 -5.32
N ILE A 490 -23.71 -7.70 -5.42
CA ILE A 490 -22.94 -6.94 -4.43
C ILE A 490 -22.33 -5.73 -5.12
N CYS A 491 -22.44 -4.57 -4.46
CA CYS A 491 -21.68 -3.38 -4.78
C CYS A 491 -20.62 -3.18 -3.71
N ALA A 492 -19.36 -3.34 -4.11
CA ALA A 492 -18.18 -3.11 -3.27
C ALA A 492 -17.56 -1.76 -3.61
N VAL A 493 -17.50 -0.85 -2.65
CA VAL A 493 -16.86 0.46 -2.75
C VAL A 493 -15.53 0.38 -2.01
N THR A 494 -14.43 0.43 -2.74
CA THR A 494 -13.07 0.31 -2.21
C THR A 494 -12.33 1.63 -2.29
N LEU A 495 -11.49 1.93 -1.30
CA LEU A 495 -10.68 3.13 -1.27
C LEU A 495 -9.47 3.01 -2.22
N THR A 496 -9.25 4.04 -3.03
CA THR A 496 -7.99 4.23 -3.75
C THR A 496 -6.88 4.66 -2.78
N ASP A 497 -5.65 4.80 -3.25
CA ASP A 497 -4.56 5.28 -2.38
C ASP A 497 -4.81 6.71 -1.85
N ARG A 498 -5.49 7.57 -2.62
CA ARG A 498 -5.99 8.86 -2.11
C ARG A 498 -7.12 8.70 -1.10
N GLY A 499 -8.03 7.73 -1.31
CA GLY A 499 -9.08 7.43 -0.35
C GLY A 499 -8.51 6.98 1.00
N LYS A 500 -7.46 6.15 0.99
CA LYS A 500 -6.78 5.68 2.20
C LYS A 500 -6.11 6.81 3.01
N GLN A 501 -5.71 7.90 2.35
CA GLN A 501 -5.20 9.12 3.02
C GLN A 501 -6.29 9.88 3.80
N GLN A 502 -7.56 9.61 3.52
CA GLN A 502 -8.71 10.26 4.15
C GLN A 502 -9.43 9.30 5.11
N PHE A 503 -8.80 8.19 5.47
CA PHE A 503 -9.41 7.12 6.26
C PHE A 503 -9.89 7.61 7.63
N ASP A 504 -9.11 8.43 8.32
CA ASP A 504 -9.43 8.92 9.67
C ASP A 504 -10.71 9.75 9.70
N VAL A 505 -10.99 10.50 8.63
CA VAL A 505 -12.24 11.28 8.50
C VAL A 505 -13.40 10.37 8.08
N LEU A 506 -13.19 9.55 7.04
CA LEU A 506 -14.24 8.69 6.48
C LEU A 506 -14.68 7.57 7.45
N SER A 507 -13.81 7.11 8.34
CA SER A 507 -14.13 6.06 9.32
C SER A 507 -15.03 6.53 10.47
N LYS A 508 -15.10 7.84 10.72
CA LYS A 508 -16.04 8.42 11.70
C LYS A 508 -17.48 8.39 11.21
N TRP A 509 -17.71 8.36 9.89
CA TRP A 509 -19.02 8.45 9.27
C TRP A 509 -19.87 7.23 9.58
N SER A 510 -21.13 7.44 9.91
CA SER A 510 -22.12 6.38 10.16
C SER A 510 -23.19 6.46 9.08
N VAL A 511 -23.74 5.33 8.62
CA VAL A 511 -24.68 5.30 7.49
C VAL A 511 -26.08 5.00 8.01
N ASP A 512 -27.02 5.90 7.74
CA ASP A 512 -28.43 5.79 8.15
C ASP A 512 -29.23 4.90 7.19
N LYS A 513 -29.03 5.11 5.89
CA LYS A 513 -29.70 4.37 4.82
C LYS A 513 -28.90 4.40 3.52
N VAL A 514 -29.15 3.41 2.67
CA VAL A 514 -28.68 3.37 1.28
C VAL A 514 -29.87 3.41 0.34
N SER A 515 -29.86 4.33 -0.61
CA SER A 515 -30.91 4.43 -1.65
C SER A 515 -30.34 4.06 -3.00
N VAL A 516 -31.03 3.20 -3.72
CA VAL A 516 -30.62 2.70 -5.03
C VAL A 516 -31.72 3.04 -6.03
N ALA A 517 -31.36 3.70 -7.12
CA ALA A 517 -32.23 3.98 -8.23
C ALA A 517 -31.59 3.53 -9.55
N THR A 518 -32.39 2.95 -10.43
CA THR A 518 -31.94 2.42 -11.72
C THR A 518 -32.79 2.98 -12.86
N ASP A 519 -32.16 3.34 -13.99
CA ASP A 519 -32.79 3.66 -15.27
C ASP A 519 -32.16 2.76 -16.32
N VAL A 520 -32.91 1.77 -16.80
CA VAL A 520 -32.43 0.75 -17.73
C VAL A 520 -33.22 0.81 -19.02
N LYS A 521 -32.51 0.83 -20.15
CA LYS A 521 -33.09 0.95 -21.50
C LYS A 521 -32.58 -0.16 -22.39
N GLY A 522 -33.39 -0.63 -23.32
CA GLY A 522 -32.93 -1.64 -24.28
C GLY A 522 -32.90 -3.08 -23.76
N VAL A 523 -33.77 -3.45 -22.82
CA VAL A 523 -33.86 -4.84 -22.36
C VAL A 523 -34.63 -5.66 -23.40
N CYS A 524 -34.06 -6.75 -23.91
CA CYS A 524 -34.63 -7.62 -24.95
C CYS A 524 -34.69 -9.12 -24.55
N ASP A 525 -34.12 -9.46 -23.40
CA ASP A 525 -33.95 -10.82 -22.84
C ASP A 525 -34.86 -10.91 -21.61
N PHE A 526 -36.10 -11.25 -21.90
CA PHE A 526 -37.18 -11.45 -20.95
C PHE A 526 -38.15 -12.47 -21.57
N LEU A 527 -39.01 -13.02 -20.74
CA LEU A 527 -39.95 -14.05 -21.16
C LEU A 527 -41.11 -13.41 -21.92
N ILE A 528 -41.36 -13.89 -23.13
CA ILE A 528 -42.53 -13.54 -23.93
C ILE A 528 -43.31 -14.82 -24.19
N GLU A 529 -44.59 -14.84 -23.84
CA GLU A 529 -45.47 -15.99 -24.05
C GLU A 529 -46.81 -15.53 -24.60
N ASN A 530 -47.46 -16.38 -25.39
CA ASN A 530 -48.87 -16.24 -25.72
C ASN A 530 -49.61 -17.54 -25.33
N GLU A 531 -50.86 -17.67 -25.74
CA GLU A 531 -51.70 -18.85 -25.46
C GLU A 531 -51.14 -20.16 -26.04
N SER A 532 -50.23 -20.11 -27.02
CA SER A 532 -49.53 -21.27 -27.58
C SER A 532 -48.20 -21.60 -26.87
N GLY A 533 -47.74 -20.74 -25.96
CA GLY A 533 -46.49 -20.91 -25.22
C GLY A 533 -45.44 -19.84 -25.53
N LYS A 534 -44.16 -20.18 -25.29
CA LYS A 534 -43.02 -19.25 -25.36
C LYS A 534 -42.72 -18.79 -26.78
N LEU A 535 -42.44 -17.49 -26.92
CA LEU A 535 -42.13 -16.82 -28.17
C LEU A 535 -40.67 -16.31 -28.18
N PRO A 536 -39.93 -16.47 -29.29
CA PRO A 536 -38.56 -16.00 -29.39
C PRO A 536 -38.52 -14.49 -29.69
N ASN A 537 -37.80 -13.71 -28.88
CA ASN A 537 -37.57 -12.28 -29.16
C ASN A 537 -36.39 -12.01 -30.11
N THR A 538 -35.89 -13.04 -30.79
CA THR A 538 -34.73 -12.98 -31.71
C THR A 538 -35.11 -13.02 -33.19
N ALA A 539 -36.38 -13.33 -33.50
CA ALA A 539 -36.91 -13.39 -34.86
C ALA A 539 -38.38 -12.94 -34.87
N PRO A 540 -38.95 -12.52 -36.02
CA PRO A 540 -40.33 -12.08 -36.08
C PRO A 540 -41.33 -13.17 -35.64
N PHE A 541 -42.25 -12.82 -34.74
CA PHE A 541 -43.22 -13.74 -34.14
C PHE A 541 -44.64 -13.18 -34.18
N ILE A 542 -45.64 -14.06 -34.02
CA ILE A 542 -47.05 -13.69 -33.95
C ILE A 542 -47.43 -13.52 -32.46
N PRO A 543 -47.72 -12.30 -31.98
CA PRO A 543 -48.01 -12.05 -30.57
C PRO A 543 -49.38 -12.61 -30.14
N PHE A 544 -50.34 -12.67 -31.06
CA PHE A 544 -51.71 -13.13 -30.82
C PHE A 544 -52.06 -14.21 -31.84
N ASN A 545 -52.36 -15.44 -31.41
CA ASN A 545 -52.65 -16.55 -32.32
C ASN A 545 -53.87 -16.24 -33.21
N GLU A 546 -55.01 -15.93 -32.57
CA GLU A 546 -56.22 -15.43 -33.21
C GLU A 546 -56.44 -14.01 -32.70
N PRO A 547 -56.12 -12.95 -33.45
CA PRO A 547 -56.05 -11.60 -32.90
C PRO A 547 -57.45 -10.96 -32.74
N LEU A 548 -58.22 -11.50 -31.80
CA LEU A 548 -59.55 -11.05 -31.35
C LEU A 548 -59.48 -10.41 -29.96
N PRO A 549 -60.42 -9.54 -29.59
CA PRO A 549 -60.48 -9.03 -28.21
C PRO A 549 -60.47 -10.16 -27.18
N GLY A 550 -59.61 -10.03 -26.17
CA GLY A 550 -59.33 -11.07 -25.16
C GLY A 550 -58.04 -11.85 -25.40
N SER A 551 -57.42 -11.74 -26.59
CA SER A 551 -56.13 -12.40 -26.88
C SER A 551 -55.00 -11.79 -26.09
N ASN A 552 -54.17 -12.64 -25.49
CA ASN A 552 -53.18 -12.21 -24.52
C ASN A 552 -51.73 -12.43 -24.99
N LEU A 553 -50.90 -11.43 -24.74
CA LEU A 553 -49.45 -11.52 -24.81
C LEU A 553 -48.88 -11.29 -23.40
N TYR A 554 -48.17 -12.27 -22.88
CA TYR A 554 -47.55 -12.25 -21.56
C TYR A 554 -46.08 -11.84 -21.67
N VAL A 555 -45.67 -10.91 -20.82
CA VAL A 555 -44.30 -10.37 -20.74
C VAL A 555 -43.83 -10.50 -19.30
N GLY A 556 -42.80 -11.29 -19.06
CA GLY A 556 -42.35 -11.60 -17.70
C GLY A 556 -40.84 -11.60 -17.54
N GLY A 557 -40.40 -11.38 -16.31
CA GLY A 557 -38.98 -11.44 -15.96
C GLY A 557 -38.81 -11.20 -14.46
N GLN A 558 -38.00 -12.05 -13.82
CA GLN A 558 -37.76 -11.96 -12.38
C GLN A 558 -37.21 -10.58 -11.99
N GLU A 559 -36.30 -10.01 -12.80
CA GLU A 559 -35.68 -8.70 -12.57
C GLU A 559 -36.70 -7.57 -12.35
N PHE A 560 -37.84 -7.61 -13.05
CA PHE A 560 -38.87 -6.58 -12.95
C PHE A 560 -39.64 -6.61 -11.62
N TYR A 561 -39.64 -7.75 -10.91
CA TYR A 561 -40.45 -7.95 -9.70
C TYR A 561 -39.61 -8.02 -8.42
N VAL A 562 -38.31 -8.33 -8.54
CA VAL A 562 -37.37 -8.20 -7.42
C VAL A 562 -36.90 -6.76 -7.21
N LYS A 563 -37.49 -5.79 -7.92
CA LYS A 563 -37.19 -4.36 -7.86
C LYS A 563 -38.44 -3.53 -7.60
N CYS A 564 -38.28 -2.41 -6.90
CA CYS A 564 -39.36 -1.46 -6.68
C CYS A 564 -39.51 -0.55 -7.92
N LEU A 565 -40.24 -1.01 -8.92
CA LEU A 565 -40.45 -0.27 -10.17
C LEU A 565 -41.30 0.99 -9.94
N THR A 566 -40.91 2.09 -10.56
CA THR A 566 -41.66 3.35 -10.60
C THR A 566 -42.27 3.58 -11.99
N GLN A 567 -41.59 3.12 -13.04
CA GLN A 567 -42.02 3.18 -14.43
C GLN A 567 -41.55 1.93 -15.20
N LEU A 568 -42.40 1.46 -16.11
CA LEU A 568 -42.11 0.37 -17.03
C LEU A 568 -42.63 0.76 -18.41
N ASP A 569 -41.77 0.84 -19.41
CA ASP A 569 -42.17 1.13 -20.78
C ASP A 569 -41.97 -0.09 -21.67
N LEU A 570 -43.03 -0.49 -22.36
CA LEU A 570 -43.03 -1.59 -23.31
C LEU A 570 -42.96 -1.02 -24.74
N THR A 571 -41.87 -1.26 -25.44
CA THR A 571 -41.68 -0.84 -26.84
C THR A 571 -41.89 -2.03 -27.78
N ILE A 572 -42.96 -1.98 -28.56
CA ILE A 572 -43.31 -2.99 -29.56
C ILE A 572 -42.73 -2.57 -30.90
N VAL A 573 -41.99 -3.46 -31.56
CA VAL A 573 -41.47 -3.24 -32.92
C VAL A 573 -42.25 -4.11 -33.90
N TRP A 574 -43.10 -3.50 -34.73
CA TRP A 574 -43.93 -4.25 -35.70
C TRP A 574 -43.15 -4.66 -36.95
N ASP A 575 -43.45 -5.82 -37.52
CA ASP A 575 -42.94 -6.32 -38.79
C ASP A 575 -43.95 -6.07 -39.92
N LYS A 576 -43.51 -5.37 -40.98
CA LYS A 576 -44.25 -5.15 -42.23
C LYS A 576 -45.69 -4.65 -42.04
N LEU A 577 -45.85 -3.46 -41.46
CA LEU A 577 -47.17 -2.83 -41.36
C LEU A 577 -47.70 -2.36 -42.72
N PRO A 578 -49.02 -2.41 -42.95
CA PRO A 578 -49.65 -1.66 -44.03
C PRO A 578 -49.33 -0.17 -43.94
N ALA A 579 -49.34 0.55 -45.06
CA ALA A 579 -49.11 2.00 -45.05
C ALA A 579 -50.22 2.74 -44.29
N ASP A 580 -51.45 2.24 -44.39
CA ASP A 580 -52.65 2.81 -43.81
C ASP A 580 -53.73 1.72 -43.61
N PHE A 581 -54.28 1.57 -42.39
CA PHE A 581 -55.30 0.55 -42.13
C PHE A 581 -56.67 0.89 -42.70
N GLN A 582 -57.02 2.17 -42.90
CA GLN A 582 -58.31 2.53 -43.50
C GLN A 582 -58.35 2.16 -44.97
N GLU A 583 -57.25 2.38 -45.70
CA GLU A 583 -57.10 1.95 -47.09
C GLU A 583 -57.06 0.42 -47.18
N TYR A 584 -56.23 -0.23 -46.36
CA TYR A 584 -56.09 -1.69 -46.34
C TYR A 584 -57.42 -2.41 -46.03
N TYR A 585 -58.22 -1.88 -45.10
CA TYR A 585 -59.53 -2.42 -44.72
C TYR A 585 -60.70 -1.69 -45.40
N SER A 586 -60.48 -0.98 -46.51
CA SER A 586 -61.53 -0.19 -47.18
C SER A 586 -62.78 -1.00 -47.55
N ALA A 587 -62.61 -2.22 -48.10
CA ALA A 587 -63.72 -3.13 -48.42
C ALA A 587 -64.49 -3.61 -47.17
N TYR A 588 -63.77 -3.81 -46.05
CA TYR A 588 -64.36 -4.19 -44.76
C TYR A 588 -65.17 -3.04 -44.17
N ASN A 589 -64.59 -1.83 -44.18
CA ASN A 589 -65.24 -0.62 -43.69
C ASN A 589 -66.52 -0.32 -44.48
N THR A 590 -66.49 -0.52 -45.80
CA THR A 590 -67.68 -0.39 -46.67
C THR A 590 -68.74 -1.42 -46.27
N TYR A 591 -68.35 -2.68 -46.06
CA TYR A 591 -69.26 -3.74 -45.63
C TYR A 591 -69.92 -3.43 -44.28
N TYR A 592 -69.14 -2.97 -43.28
CA TYR A 592 -69.68 -2.61 -41.96
C TYR A 592 -70.65 -1.42 -42.03
N GLN A 593 -70.35 -0.42 -42.87
CA GLN A 593 -71.25 0.70 -43.13
C GLN A 593 -72.57 0.24 -43.78
N GLU A 594 -72.51 -0.54 -44.86
CA GLU A 594 -73.71 -1.03 -45.55
C GLU A 594 -74.58 -1.94 -44.66
N LYS A 595 -73.96 -2.77 -43.81
CA LYS A 595 -74.64 -3.62 -42.82
C LYS A 595 -75.29 -2.78 -41.71
N GLY A 596 -74.62 -1.71 -41.27
CA GLY A 596 -75.15 -0.72 -40.34
C GLY A 596 -76.37 0.03 -40.90
N ASP A 597 -76.29 0.48 -42.14
CA ASP A 597 -77.37 1.19 -42.85
C ASP A 597 -78.60 0.29 -43.09
N LYS A 598 -78.36 -1.00 -43.42
CA LYS A 598 -79.43 -2.01 -43.56
C LYS A 598 -80.11 -2.33 -42.22
N LYS A 599 -79.35 -2.37 -41.11
CA LYS A 599 -79.93 -2.52 -39.76
C LYS A 599 -80.74 -1.29 -39.35
N GLN A 600 -80.25 -0.07 -39.58
CA GLN A 600 -80.98 1.18 -39.29
C GLN A 600 -82.29 1.31 -40.08
N LYS A 601 -82.33 0.86 -41.33
CA LYS A 601 -83.57 0.82 -42.14
C LYS A 601 -84.55 -0.27 -41.71
N ALA A 602 -84.07 -1.36 -41.07
CA ALA A 602 -84.92 -2.44 -40.56
C ALA A 602 -85.43 -2.19 -39.13
N SER A 603 -84.75 -1.37 -38.32
CA SER A 603 -85.12 -1.03 -36.95
C SER A 603 -85.63 0.41 -36.82
N LEU A 604 -86.79 0.68 -37.42
CA LEU A 604 -87.56 1.91 -37.15
C LEU A 604 -88.47 1.77 -35.91
N ASN A 605 -88.42 0.63 -35.20
CA ASN A 605 -89.08 0.42 -33.92
C ASN A 605 -88.25 -0.53 -33.05
N LEU A 606 -87.50 0.02 -32.08
CA LEU A 606 -87.18 -0.51 -30.73
C LEU A 606 -85.85 0.06 -30.22
N THR A 607 -85.93 0.74 -29.08
CA THR A 607 -84.81 1.21 -28.24
C THR A 607 -84.07 0.04 -27.60
N SER A 608 -82.81 -0.17 -27.97
CA SER A 608 -81.71 -0.57 -27.07
C SER A 608 -80.41 -0.74 -27.86
N GLY A 609 -79.30 -0.32 -27.26
CA GLY A 609 -77.99 -0.14 -27.90
C GLY A 609 -77.52 -1.31 -28.77
N SER A 610 -77.54 -1.10 -30.08
CA SER A 610 -76.77 -1.89 -31.03
C SER A 610 -75.36 -1.31 -31.10
N VAL A 611 -74.37 -2.12 -30.71
CA VAL A 611 -72.94 -1.84 -30.98
C VAL A 611 -72.82 -1.60 -32.49
N GLN A 612 -72.61 -0.34 -32.90
CA GLN A 612 -72.23 -0.03 -34.27
C GLN A 612 -70.81 -0.57 -34.46
N GLU A 613 -70.65 -1.53 -35.37
CA GLU A 613 -69.33 -1.98 -35.86
C GLU A 613 -68.64 -0.75 -36.48
N GLN A 614 -67.71 -0.15 -35.74
CA GLN A 614 -66.97 1.04 -36.15
C GLN A 614 -65.99 0.69 -37.29
N PRO A 615 -65.63 1.66 -38.16
CA PRO A 615 -64.61 1.44 -39.18
C PRO A 615 -63.26 1.09 -38.52
N ILE A 616 -62.52 0.19 -39.16
CA ILE A 616 -61.15 -0.15 -38.82
C ILE A 616 -60.23 0.98 -39.34
N LEU A 617 -59.65 1.70 -38.39
CA LEU A 617 -58.73 2.82 -38.57
C LEU A 617 -57.40 2.52 -37.85
N ASN A 618 -56.39 3.36 -38.03
CA ASN A 618 -55.08 3.19 -37.39
C ASN A 618 -55.16 3.15 -35.84
N GLN A 619 -56.14 3.87 -35.27
CA GLN A 619 -56.38 3.96 -33.83
C GLN A 619 -57.37 2.92 -33.28
N SER A 620 -57.97 2.09 -34.15
CA SER A 620 -59.00 1.13 -33.74
C SER A 620 -58.43 -0.03 -32.91
N PHE A 621 -57.15 -0.36 -33.11
CA PHE A 621 -56.46 -1.45 -32.44
C PHE A 621 -55.89 -1.01 -31.09
N LYS A 622 -56.50 -1.50 -30.02
CA LYS A 622 -56.13 -1.12 -28.65
C LYS A 622 -55.96 -2.34 -27.77
N ALA A 623 -55.12 -2.21 -26.76
CA ALA A 623 -54.91 -3.23 -25.74
C ALA A 623 -54.93 -2.63 -24.34
N LYS A 624 -55.28 -3.48 -23.37
CA LYS A 624 -55.18 -3.19 -21.94
C LYS A 624 -53.98 -3.94 -21.37
N VAL A 625 -53.34 -3.34 -20.38
CA VAL A 625 -52.20 -3.96 -19.68
C VAL A 625 -52.62 -4.35 -18.27
N TYR A 626 -52.34 -5.59 -17.91
CA TYR A 626 -52.57 -6.15 -16.60
C TYR A 626 -51.26 -6.63 -15.99
N GLU A 627 -51.18 -6.62 -14.67
CA GLU A 627 -50.12 -7.22 -13.87
C GLU A 627 -50.69 -8.42 -13.11
N LEU A 628 -49.93 -9.52 -13.06
CA LEU A 628 -50.29 -10.68 -12.26
C LEU A 628 -50.05 -10.37 -10.78
N ASP A 629 -51.13 -10.34 -9.99
CA ASP A 629 -51.10 -10.11 -8.54
C ASP A 629 -51.94 -11.17 -7.83
N GLY A 630 -51.26 -12.16 -7.26
CA GLY A 630 -51.87 -13.32 -6.63
C GLY A 630 -52.50 -14.24 -7.67
N ASP A 631 -53.77 -14.58 -7.46
CA ASP A 631 -54.56 -15.38 -8.41
C ASP A 631 -55.30 -14.52 -9.46
N SER A 632 -55.01 -13.20 -9.53
CA SER A 632 -55.79 -12.25 -10.33
C SER A 632 -54.93 -11.34 -11.21
N TRP A 633 -55.44 -11.01 -12.39
CA TRP A 633 -54.86 -10.00 -13.28
C TRP A 633 -55.43 -8.62 -12.94
N LYS A 634 -54.60 -7.70 -12.44
CA LYS A 634 -55.01 -6.34 -12.08
C LYS A 634 -54.57 -5.35 -13.14
N ALA A 635 -55.43 -4.41 -13.52
CA ALA A 635 -55.08 -3.44 -14.55
C ALA A 635 -54.02 -2.46 -14.06
N VAL A 636 -52.97 -2.25 -14.87
CA VAL A 636 -51.95 -1.23 -14.61
C VAL A 636 -52.48 0.08 -15.17
N SER A 637 -52.77 1.06 -14.30
CA SER A 637 -53.38 2.32 -14.72
C SER A 637 -52.62 3.53 -14.16
N LYS A 638 -52.57 4.61 -14.95
CA LYS A 638 -51.87 5.85 -14.60
C LYS A 638 -52.51 6.61 -13.42
N GLU A 639 -53.75 6.28 -13.05
CA GLU A 639 -54.58 7.04 -12.08
C GLU A 639 -55.67 6.18 -11.37
N GLY A 640 -55.54 4.85 -11.29
CA GLY A 640 -56.56 3.96 -10.69
C GLY A 640 -57.81 3.73 -11.55
N ASN A 641 -57.79 4.16 -12.82
CA ASN A 641 -58.92 4.01 -13.74
C ASN A 641 -58.74 2.75 -14.61
N ASN A 642 -59.52 1.69 -14.37
CA ASN A 642 -59.52 0.40 -15.10
C ASN A 642 -59.89 0.48 -16.60
N ARG A 643 -59.97 1.69 -17.17
CA ARG A 643 -60.41 1.97 -18.54
C ARG A 643 -59.30 2.45 -19.48
N VAL A 644 -58.04 2.49 -19.04
CA VAL A 644 -56.95 2.94 -19.93
C VAL A 644 -56.69 1.89 -21.00
N GLU A 645 -56.92 2.27 -22.26
CA GLU A 645 -56.61 1.47 -23.44
C GLU A 645 -55.46 2.12 -24.20
N TYR A 646 -54.50 1.31 -24.63
CA TYR A 646 -53.32 1.76 -25.36
C TYR A 646 -53.44 1.40 -26.83
N CYS A 647 -53.37 2.40 -27.72
CA CYS A 647 -53.31 2.14 -29.16
C CYS A 647 -52.04 1.35 -29.50
N LEU A 648 -52.16 0.28 -30.29
CA LEU A 648 -51.04 -0.60 -30.63
C LEU A 648 -50.14 -0.06 -31.74
N PHE A 649 -50.62 0.93 -32.50
CA PHE A 649 -49.90 1.51 -33.64
C PHE A 649 -49.63 3.00 -33.44
N THR A 650 -48.66 3.52 -34.20
CA THR A 650 -48.20 4.91 -34.16
C THR A 650 -48.39 5.55 -35.54
N GLU A 651 -49.11 6.66 -35.56
CA GLU A 651 -49.31 7.51 -36.75
C GLU A 651 -48.11 8.44 -36.95
N ASP A 652 -47.78 8.79 -38.20
CA ASP A 652 -46.68 9.67 -38.55
C ASP A 652 -47.07 11.16 -38.35
N PRO A 653 -46.54 11.84 -37.30
CA PRO A 653 -46.93 13.22 -36.99
C PRO A 653 -46.32 14.25 -37.95
N THR A 654 -45.36 13.84 -38.81
CA THR A 654 -44.69 14.74 -39.75
C THR A 654 -45.48 14.96 -41.05
N LYS A 655 -46.56 14.20 -41.24
CA LYS A 655 -47.44 14.29 -42.39
C LYS A 655 -48.74 14.99 -42.02
N SER A 656 -49.36 15.64 -43.00
CA SER A 656 -50.58 16.41 -42.80
C SER A 656 -51.79 15.63 -43.34
N VAL A 657 -52.91 15.69 -42.64
CA VAL A 657 -54.21 15.23 -43.16
C VAL A 657 -54.59 16.11 -44.35
N THR A 658 -54.97 15.51 -45.48
CA THR A 658 -55.43 16.22 -46.68
C THR A 658 -56.80 15.70 -47.10
N SER A 659 -57.52 16.44 -47.94
CA SER A 659 -58.86 16.03 -48.44
C SER A 659 -58.88 14.68 -49.17
N ALA A 660 -57.71 14.18 -49.59
CA ALA A 660 -57.53 12.90 -50.26
C ALA A 660 -57.08 11.75 -49.33
N VAL A 661 -56.56 12.06 -48.13
CA VAL A 661 -56.11 11.08 -47.12
C VAL A 661 -56.64 11.52 -45.75
N PRO A 662 -57.77 10.96 -45.28
CA PRO A 662 -58.50 11.47 -44.11
C PRO A 662 -57.89 11.11 -42.75
N GLN A 663 -56.77 10.39 -42.71
CA GLN A 663 -56.02 10.08 -41.49
C GLN A 663 -54.50 10.11 -41.74
N LEU A 664 -53.72 10.16 -40.65
CA LEU A 664 -52.26 10.13 -40.72
C LEU A 664 -51.78 8.70 -41.04
N PRO A 665 -50.86 8.51 -42.01
CA PRO A 665 -50.35 7.19 -42.34
C PRO A 665 -49.49 6.62 -41.21
N LEU A 666 -49.33 5.30 -41.19
CA LEU A 666 -48.47 4.63 -40.21
C LEU A 666 -46.98 4.90 -40.48
N VAL A 667 -46.19 4.96 -39.41
CA VAL A 667 -44.73 5.10 -39.49
C VAL A 667 -44.13 3.84 -40.13
N LYS A 668 -43.29 3.98 -41.15
CA LYS A 668 -42.71 2.83 -41.90
C LYS A 668 -41.91 1.82 -41.06
N ASN A 669 -41.41 2.24 -39.89
CA ASN A 669 -40.66 1.41 -38.93
C ASN A 669 -41.41 1.26 -37.59
N ALA A 670 -42.75 1.37 -37.56
CA ALA A 670 -43.51 1.77 -36.36
C ALA A 670 -43.14 0.99 -35.09
N GLN A 671 -42.38 1.67 -34.24
CA GLN A 671 -42.25 1.33 -32.84
C GLN A 671 -43.43 1.94 -32.10
N LYS A 672 -44.06 1.17 -31.22
CA LYS A 672 -45.06 1.66 -30.29
C LYS A 672 -44.56 1.54 -28.87
N LYS A 673 -44.35 2.67 -28.20
CA LYS A 673 -44.02 2.73 -26.78
C LYS A 673 -45.30 2.83 -25.93
N ILE A 674 -45.48 1.90 -24.99
CA ILE A 674 -46.56 1.86 -24.01
C ILE A 674 -45.93 2.13 -22.64
N SER A 675 -46.18 3.33 -22.10
CA SER A 675 -45.64 3.73 -20.80
C SER A 675 -46.60 3.41 -19.66
N LEU A 676 -46.12 2.59 -18.73
CA LEU A 676 -46.82 2.17 -17.53
C LEU A 676 -46.18 2.83 -16.32
N LYS A 677 -47.02 3.37 -15.43
CA LYS A 677 -46.57 3.94 -14.15
C LYS A 677 -47.25 3.17 -13.02
N GLY A 678 -46.46 2.90 -11.98
CA GLY A 678 -46.87 2.10 -10.83
C GLY A 678 -47.85 2.82 -9.89
N PRO A 679 -48.22 2.17 -8.78
CA PRO A 679 -47.43 1.15 -8.09
C PRO A 679 -47.44 -0.22 -8.80
N PHE A 680 -46.27 -0.86 -8.85
CA PHE A 680 -46.08 -2.23 -9.33
C PHE A 680 -45.82 -3.17 -8.15
N ARG A 681 -45.97 -4.48 -8.36
CA ARG A 681 -45.66 -5.49 -7.35
C ARG A 681 -44.14 -5.62 -7.17
N PHE A 682 -43.74 -5.64 -5.90
CA PHE A 682 -42.36 -5.87 -5.48
C PHE A 682 -42.31 -7.09 -4.57
N ASN A 683 -41.64 -8.15 -5.03
CA ASN A 683 -41.31 -9.31 -4.23
C ASN A 683 -39.82 -9.67 -4.41
N PRO A 684 -38.95 -9.25 -3.46
CA PRO A 684 -37.54 -9.59 -3.53
C PRO A 684 -37.28 -11.09 -3.40
N GLN A 685 -38.20 -11.91 -2.88
CA GLN A 685 -37.99 -13.35 -2.70
C GLN A 685 -38.40 -14.20 -3.91
N LEU A 686 -38.89 -13.57 -4.99
CA LEU A 686 -39.31 -14.27 -6.20
C LEU A 686 -38.13 -15.08 -6.77
N GLN A 687 -38.31 -16.38 -6.93
CA GLN A 687 -37.29 -17.28 -7.48
C GLN A 687 -37.19 -17.15 -9.00
N VAL A 688 -36.07 -17.59 -9.59
CA VAL A 688 -35.93 -17.67 -11.05
C VAL A 688 -36.97 -18.66 -11.60
N TYR A 689 -37.71 -18.28 -12.64
CA TYR A 689 -38.66 -19.15 -13.34
C TYR A 689 -38.41 -19.11 -14.84
N THR A 690 -38.88 -20.15 -15.53
CA THR A 690 -38.65 -20.26 -16.98
C THR A 690 -39.84 -19.80 -17.81
N GLY A 691 -41.02 -19.69 -17.23
CA GLY A 691 -42.25 -19.37 -17.96
C GLY A 691 -43.50 -19.30 -17.07
N LEU A 692 -44.62 -18.91 -17.67
CA LEU A 692 -45.90 -18.81 -16.97
C LEU A 692 -46.39 -20.21 -16.57
N ASN A 693 -46.84 -20.36 -15.33
CA ASN A 693 -47.36 -21.64 -14.82
C ASN A 693 -48.39 -21.41 -13.70
N ASN A 694 -49.16 -22.45 -13.37
CA ASN A 694 -50.26 -22.37 -12.40
C ASN A 694 -49.84 -22.09 -10.95
N ASN A 695 -48.55 -22.19 -10.62
CA ASN A 695 -48.03 -21.91 -9.27
C ASN A 695 -47.49 -20.49 -9.15
N LEU A 696 -47.28 -19.81 -10.28
CA LEU A 696 -46.78 -18.46 -10.30
C LEU A 696 -47.91 -17.50 -9.92
N ARG A 697 -47.59 -16.52 -9.06
CA ARG A 697 -48.56 -15.55 -8.50
C ARG A 697 -48.18 -14.10 -8.80
N GLU A 698 -47.04 -13.90 -9.46
CA GLU A 698 -46.45 -12.62 -9.84
C GLU A 698 -45.32 -12.88 -10.86
N GLY A 699 -44.78 -11.85 -11.53
CA GLY A 699 -43.71 -12.05 -12.50
C GLY A 699 -44.10 -11.83 -13.96
N PHE A 700 -45.36 -11.53 -14.26
CA PHE A 700 -45.84 -11.30 -15.63
C PHE A 700 -46.79 -10.12 -15.73
N PHE A 701 -46.60 -9.35 -16.80
CA PHE A 701 -47.59 -8.43 -17.35
C PHE A 701 -48.33 -9.10 -18.50
N CYS A 702 -49.60 -8.78 -18.69
CA CYS A 702 -50.43 -9.28 -19.77
C CYS A 702 -50.95 -8.10 -20.59
N LEU A 703 -50.56 -8.05 -21.86
CA LEU A 703 -51.12 -7.17 -22.88
C LEU A 703 -52.30 -7.90 -23.54
N SER A 704 -53.52 -7.49 -23.22
CA SER A 704 -54.76 -8.08 -23.73
C SER A 704 -55.40 -7.20 -24.78
N LEU A 705 -55.67 -7.73 -25.97
CA LEU A 705 -56.34 -6.99 -27.04
C LEU A 705 -57.76 -6.63 -26.60
N SER A 706 -58.19 -5.36 -26.73
CA SER A 706 -59.51 -4.90 -26.28
C SER A 706 -60.43 -4.39 -27.40
N SER A 707 -59.85 -3.90 -28.49
CA SER A 707 -60.58 -3.30 -29.62
C SER A 707 -59.78 -3.49 -30.92
N PRO A 708 -60.44 -3.56 -32.10
CA PRO A 708 -61.89 -3.52 -32.32
C PRO A 708 -62.58 -4.87 -32.10
N SER A 709 -63.91 -4.89 -31.99
CA SER A 709 -64.71 -6.12 -31.77
C SER A 709 -64.46 -7.22 -32.81
N GLN A 710 -64.26 -6.83 -34.07
CA GLN A 710 -63.93 -7.72 -35.18
C GLN A 710 -62.44 -8.13 -35.26
N GLY A 711 -61.61 -7.69 -34.30
CA GLY A 711 -60.16 -7.95 -34.32
C GLY A 711 -59.49 -7.44 -35.60
N PHE A 712 -58.62 -8.25 -36.18
CA PHE A 712 -57.96 -7.95 -37.47
C PHE A 712 -58.73 -8.49 -38.70
N GLY A 713 -60.02 -8.81 -38.55
CA GLY A 713 -60.90 -9.18 -39.66
C GLY A 713 -60.79 -10.62 -40.15
N SER A 714 -60.09 -11.50 -39.43
CA SER A 714 -59.98 -12.94 -39.77
C SER A 714 -61.33 -13.66 -39.78
N VAL A 715 -62.21 -13.32 -38.84
CA VAL A 715 -63.55 -13.91 -38.71
C VAL A 715 -64.49 -13.44 -39.83
N ASP A 716 -64.45 -12.14 -40.15
CA ASP A 716 -65.36 -11.55 -41.12
C ASP A 716 -64.92 -11.74 -42.58
N TYR A 717 -63.64 -12.03 -42.84
CA TYR A 717 -63.10 -12.13 -44.20
C TYR A 717 -63.84 -13.12 -45.13
N PRO A 718 -64.13 -14.38 -44.74
CA PRO A 718 -64.88 -15.31 -45.59
C PRO A 718 -66.28 -14.82 -45.94
N ILE A 719 -66.93 -14.09 -45.02
CA ILE A 719 -68.25 -13.51 -45.19
C ILE A 719 -68.18 -12.30 -46.15
N ILE A 720 -67.20 -11.41 -45.93
CA ILE A 720 -67.03 -10.20 -46.74
C ILE A 720 -66.61 -10.57 -48.16
N VAL A 721 -65.66 -11.49 -48.35
CA VAL A 721 -65.21 -11.89 -49.69
C VAL A 721 -66.33 -12.56 -50.47
N SER A 722 -67.10 -13.46 -49.85
CA SER A 722 -68.25 -14.11 -50.51
C SER A 722 -69.34 -13.10 -50.85
N THR A 723 -69.67 -12.17 -49.95
CA THR A 723 -70.65 -11.11 -50.19
C THR A 723 -70.21 -10.18 -51.33
N VAL A 724 -68.97 -9.70 -51.31
CA VAL A 724 -68.42 -8.82 -52.36
C VAL A 724 -68.34 -9.55 -53.70
N THR A 725 -67.94 -10.83 -53.73
CA THR A 725 -67.94 -11.62 -54.95
C THR A 725 -69.34 -11.87 -55.48
N MET A 726 -70.33 -12.13 -54.61
CA MET A 726 -71.74 -12.27 -55.00
C MET A 726 -72.29 -10.95 -55.55
N ASP A 727 -72.09 -9.83 -54.86
CA ASP A 727 -72.49 -8.49 -55.32
C ASP A 727 -71.86 -8.15 -56.68
N ASN A 728 -70.55 -8.40 -56.83
CA ASN A 728 -69.84 -8.19 -58.09
C ASN A 728 -70.37 -9.12 -59.19
N SER A 729 -70.65 -10.39 -58.89
CA SER A 729 -71.22 -11.34 -59.85
C SER A 729 -72.64 -10.94 -60.29
N ALA A 730 -73.48 -10.48 -59.36
CA ALA A 730 -74.82 -9.99 -59.63
C ALA A 730 -74.78 -8.70 -60.46
N ALA A 731 -73.85 -7.77 -60.15
CA ALA A 731 -73.62 -6.56 -60.92
C ALA A 731 -73.17 -6.87 -62.37
N LEU A 732 -72.32 -7.89 -62.55
CA LEU A 732 -71.88 -8.37 -63.87
C LEU A 732 -73.02 -9.03 -64.66
N MET A 733 -73.90 -9.79 -64.00
CA MET A 733 -75.05 -10.45 -64.64
C MET A 733 -76.17 -9.47 -65.05
N HIS A 734 -76.52 -8.50 -64.21
CA HIS A 734 -77.63 -7.58 -64.46
C HIS A 734 -77.31 -6.45 -65.47
N ASN A 735 -76.04 -6.16 -65.74
CA ASN A 735 -75.61 -4.99 -66.54
C ASN A 735 -74.67 -5.34 -67.70
N ALA A 736 -75.00 -6.36 -68.51
CA ALA A 736 -74.19 -6.81 -69.65
C ALA A 736 -73.81 -5.70 -70.67
N ARG A 737 -74.59 -4.61 -70.76
CA ARG A 737 -74.32 -3.45 -71.63
C ARG A 737 -73.21 -2.53 -71.13
N LEU A 738 -72.98 -2.44 -69.81
CA LEU A 738 -71.98 -1.55 -69.20
C LEU A 738 -70.58 -2.18 -69.10
N VAL A 739 -70.47 -3.49 -69.28
CA VAL A 739 -69.20 -4.25 -69.35
C VAL A 739 -68.29 -3.72 -70.48
N LYS A 740 -68.85 -3.30 -71.62
CA LYS A 740 -68.09 -2.75 -72.76
C LYS A 740 -67.55 -1.32 -72.55
N LEU A 741 -68.01 -0.61 -71.51
CA LEU A 741 -67.69 0.80 -71.27
C LEU A 741 -66.77 1.03 -70.06
N HIS A 742 -66.29 -0.03 -69.39
CA HIS A 742 -65.47 0.04 -68.16
C HIS A 742 -66.09 0.91 -67.04
N LYS A 743 -67.42 1.02 -66.98
CA LYS A 743 -68.15 1.84 -65.99
C LYS A 743 -69.08 1.00 -65.10
N LEU A 744 -68.65 -0.18 -64.67
CA LEU A 744 -69.38 -0.96 -63.68
C LEU A 744 -68.94 -0.55 -62.27
N PRO A 745 -69.88 -0.42 -61.30
CA PRO A 745 -69.54 -0.27 -59.90
C PRO A 745 -69.12 -1.63 -59.33
N ILE A 746 -67.95 -2.13 -59.74
CA ILE A 746 -67.35 -3.33 -59.16
C ILE A 746 -66.73 -2.92 -57.82
N LYS A 747 -67.19 -3.53 -56.73
CA LYS A 747 -66.60 -3.33 -55.40
C LYS A 747 -65.19 -3.96 -55.37
N PRO A 748 -64.17 -3.28 -54.83
CA PRO A 748 -62.84 -3.88 -54.71
C PRO A 748 -62.91 -5.13 -53.83
N LEU A 749 -62.18 -6.19 -54.21
CA LEU A 749 -62.08 -7.39 -53.39
C LEU A 749 -61.40 -7.05 -52.05
N PRO A 750 -61.86 -7.63 -50.92
CA PRO A 750 -61.23 -7.37 -49.64
C PRO A 750 -59.80 -7.90 -49.60
N ALA A 751 -58.88 -7.10 -49.04
CA ALA A 751 -57.54 -7.55 -48.73
C ALA A 751 -57.59 -8.74 -47.76
N ILE A 752 -56.61 -9.65 -47.84
CA ILE A 752 -56.46 -10.72 -46.84
C ILE A 752 -56.26 -10.07 -45.46
N PRO A 753 -56.85 -10.59 -44.37
CA PRO A 753 -56.67 -10.07 -43.01
C PRO A 753 -55.20 -9.87 -42.66
N TYR A 754 -54.85 -8.71 -42.10
CA TYR A 754 -53.49 -8.46 -41.66
C TYR A 754 -53.20 -9.29 -40.41
N VAL A 755 -52.20 -10.16 -40.47
CA VAL A 755 -51.72 -10.91 -39.30
C VAL A 755 -50.65 -10.07 -38.62
N PRO A 756 -50.91 -9.53 -37.41
CA PRO A 756 -49.93 -8.72 -36.70
C PRO A 756 -48.71 -9.58 -36.39
N LYS A 757 -47.52 -9.13 -36.79
CA LYS A 757 -46.24 -9.78 -36.47
C LYS A 757 -45.33 -8.77 -35.81
N MET A 758 -44.73 -9.15 -34.69
CA MET A 758 -43.73 -8.33 -34.01
C MET A 758 -42.35 -8.78 -34.48
N LYS A 759 -41.51 -7.82 -34.90
CA LYS A 759 -40.08 -8.05 -35.17
C LYS A 759 -39.31 -8.28 -33.87
N GLY A 760 -39.76 -7.66 -32.79
CA GLY A 760 -39.22 -7.79 -31.45
C GLY A 760 -39.91 -6.86 -30.47
N MET A 761 -39.56 -7.00 -29.20
CA MET A 761 -40.05 -6.19 -28.10
C MET A 761 -38.90 -5.76 -27.21
N GLU A 762 -38.96 -4.53 -26.73
CA GLU A 762 -37.95 -3.94 -25.85
C GLU A 762 -38.64 -3.39 -24.60
N VAL A 763 -37.96 -3.50 -23.46
CA VAL A 763 -38.45 -3.00 -22.17
C VAL A 763 -37.45 -1.96 -21.66
N ASP A 764 -37.97 -0.78 -21.33
CA ASP A 764 -37.27 0.21 -20.51
C ASP A 764 -37.92 0.20 -19.12
N TYR A 765 -37.14 0.36 -18.05
CA TYR A 765 -37.71 0.46 -16.71
C TYR A 765 -36.92 1.40 -15.81
N GLN A 766 -37.62 1.92 -14.81
CA GLN A 766 -37.03 2.69 -13.73
C GLN A 766 -37.41 2.08 -12.39
N SER A 767 -36.44 1.93 -11.49
CA SER A 767 -36.66 1.50 -10.11
C SER A 767 -36.06 2.49 -9.13
N ALA A 768 -36.65 2.59 -7.94
CA ALA A 768 -36.10 3.36 -6.84
C ALA A 768 -36.51 2.74 -5.51
N GLN A 769 -35.53 2.46 -4.65
CA GLN A 769 -35.77 1.92 -3.32
C GLN A 769 -34.78 2.50 -2.32
N SER A 770 -35.24 2.70 -1.08
CA SER A 770 -34.42 3.14 0.04
C SER A 770 -34.41 2.08 1.12
N TYR A 771 -33.21 1.72 1.58
CA TYR A 771 -32.96 0.67 2.56
C TYR A 771 -32.39 1.29 3.83
N PRO A 772 -33.16 1.39 4.92
CA PRO A 772 -32.61 1.78 6.22
C PRO A 772 -31.61 0.72 6.69
N LEU A 773 -30.54 1.15 7.37
CA LEU A 773 -29.51 0.27 7.92
C LEU A 773 -29.67 0.13 9.44
N ASP A 774 -30.88 -0.24 9.85
CA ASP A 774 -31.26 -0.49 11.24
C ASP A 774 -31.80 -1.92 11.41
N ALA A 775 -32.22 -2.27 12.63
CA ALA A 775 -32.75 -3.59 12.95
C ALA A 775 -34.02 -4.00 12.15
N THR A 776 -34.67 -3.08 11.43
CA THR A 776 -35.84 -3.39 10.58
C THR A 776 -35.46 -3.87 9.18
N SER A 777 -34.17 -3.80 8.84
CA SER A 777 -33.67 -4.08 7.50
C SER A 777 -33.56 -5.58 7.20
N ASN A 778 -34.35 -6.06 6.25
CA ASN A 778 -34.38 -7.49 5.86
C ASN A 778 -33.88 -7.76 4.43
N PHE A 779 -33.67 -6.73 3.62
CA PHE A 779 -33.43 -6.86 2.17
C PHE A 779 -32.09 -6.28 1.70
N VAL A 780 -31.30 -5.71 2.60
CA VAL A 780 -29.93 -5.30 2.37
C VAL A 780 -29.01 -5.98 3.37
N LYS A 781 -27.79 -6.32 2.93
CA LYS A 781 -26.69 -6.70 3.84
C LYS A 781 -25.55 -5.71 3.68
N TRP A 782 -24.86 -5.42 4.77
CA TRP A 782 -23.72 -4.50 4.83
C TRP A 782 -22.46 -5.24 5.27
N TYR A 783 -21.33 -4.87 4.69
CA TYR A 783 -20.04 -5.50 4.94
C TYR A 783 -18.94 -4.46 5.01
N HIS A 784 -17.99 -4.66 5.90
CA HIS A 784 -16.72 -3.94 5.89
C HIS A 784 -15.65 -4.76 5.16
N LEU A 785 -14.90 -4.07 4.31
CA LEU A 785 -13.77 -4.64 3.58
C LEU A 785 -12.50 -4.23 4.33
N HIS A 786 -11.79 -5.21 4.87
CA HIS A 786 -10.53 -5.06 5.58
C HIS A 786 -9.36 -5.59 4.73
N PRO A 787 -8.11 -5.20 5.06
CA PRO A 787 -6.92 -5.77 4.42
C PRO A 787 -6.89 -7.30 4.49
N PHE A 788 -7.44 -7.83 5.58
CA PHE A 788 -7.40 -9.24 5.98
C PHE A 788 -8.80 -9.89 6.02
N GLY A 789 -9.75 -9.35 5.26
CA GLY A 789 -11.00 -10.03 4.97
C GLY A 789 -12.25 -9.17 4.95
N ILE A 790 -13.39 -9.83 4.86
CA ILE A 790 -14.70 -9.19 4.83
C ILE A 790 -15.41 -9.53 6.13
N GLU A 791 -15.99 -8.52 6.76
CA GLU A 791 -16.76 -8.66 7.99
C GLU A 791 -18.21 -8.25 7.72
N PRO A 792 -19.19 -9.17 7.87
CA PRO A 792 -20.59 -8.78 7.81
C PRO A 792 -20.92 -7.92 9.03
N VAL A 793 -21.56 -6.77 8.80
CA VAL A 793 -21.95 -5.85 9.87
C VAL A 793 -23.42 -6.06 10.17
N PRO A 794 -23.77 -6.71 11.29
CA PRO A 794 -25.16 -6.85 11.70
C PRO A 794 -25.74 -5.48 12.06
N PHE A 795 -27.01 -5.26 11.73
CA PHE A 795 -27.71 -4.04 12.11
C PHE A 795 -28.22 -4.15 13.56
N HIS A 796 -27.83 -3.19 14.38
CA HIS A 796 -28.20 -3.08 15.79
C HIS A 796 -28.87 -1.71 16.06
N GLU A 797 -29.01 -1.31 17.33
CA GLU A 797 -29.56 0.02 17.69
C GLU A 797 -28.64 1.17 17.23
N GLU A 798 -27.33 0.94 17.17
CA GLU A 798 -26.36 1.91 16.64
C GLU A 798 -26.21 1.77 15.12
N LEU A 799 -26.10 2.91 14.43
CA LEU A 799 -25.90 2.94 12.98
C LEU A 799 -24.55 2.35 12.59
N PRO A 800 -24.48 1.54 11.51
CA PRO A 800 -23.21 1.00 11.04
C PRO A 800 -22.29 2.12 10.56
N LYS A 801 -20.98 1.96 10.81
CA LYS A 801 -19.95 2.84 10.26
C LYS A 801 -19.79 2.63 8.75
N LEU A 802 -19.41 3.69 8.04
CA LEU A 802 -19.11 3.63 6.61
C LEU A 802 -17.91 2.72 6.34
N LEU A 803 -16.84 2.90 7.12
CA LEU A 803 -15.62 2.09 7.07
C LEU A 803 -15.41 1.33 8.38
N PRO A 804 -14.59 0.27 8.37
CA PRO A 804 -14.24 -0.43 9.60
C PRO A 804 -13.50 0.48 10.58
N THR A 805 -13.74 0.28 11.88
CA THR A 805 -13.06 1.00 12.95
C THR A 805 -11.91 0.18 13.54
N TYR A 806 -10.77 0.83 13.74
CA TYR A 806 -9.60 0.22 14.37
C TYR A 806 -9.33 0.91 15.71
N PRO A 807 -9.46 0.21 16.85
CA PRO A 807 -9.25 0.82 18.17
C PRO A 807 -7.79 1.17 18.49
N ALA A 808 -6.82 0.72 17.69
CA ALA A 808 -5.39 0.97 17.89
C ALA A 808 -4.77 1.59 16.63
N GLN A 809 -3.71 2.38 16.81
CA GLN A 809 -2.99 3.11 15.76
C GLN A 809 -2.01 2.22 14.97
N ALA A 810 -1.67 1.05 15.50
CA ALA A 810 -0.91 0.06 14.74
C ALA A 810 -1.18 -1.36 15.25
N TYR A 811 -1.04 -2.34 14.36
CA TYR A 811 -1.25 -3.77 14.66
C TYR A 811 -0.11 -4.63 14.13
N ALA A 812 0.29 -5.61 14.94
CA ALA A 812 1.12 -6.73 14.55
C ALA A 812 0.26 -8.01 14.51
N TYR A 813 0.20 -8.70 13.38
CA TYR A 813 -0.55 -9.94 13.18
C TYR A 813 0.41 -11.14 13.15
N TRP A 814 0.08 -12.17 13.91
CA TRP A 814 0.85 -13.42 14.02
C TRP A 814 0.04 -14.59 13.46
N GLY A 815 0.55 -15.21 12.40
CA GLY A 815 0.01 -16.45 11.87
C GLY A 815 0.71 -17.65 12.50
N VAL A 816 -0.03 -18.41 13.30
CA VAL A 816 0.48 -19.52 14.13
C VAL A 816 0.05 -20.86 13.57
N GLU A 817 1.00 -21.74 13.28
CA GLU A 817 0.76 -23.14 12.90
C GLU A 817 0.67 -24.02 14.14
N SER A 818 -0.04 -25.14 14.03
CA SER A 818 -0.10 -26.19 15.07
C SER A 818 -0.51 -25.69 16.46
N LEU A 819 -1.27 -24.59 16.52
CA LEU A 819 -1.83 -24.05 17.76
C LEU A 819 -2.96 -24.96 18.26
N ALA A 820 -2.92 -25.32 19.54
CA ALA A 820 -3.98 -26.07 20.21
C ALA A 820 -4.92 -25.10 20.96
N PRO A 821 -6.23 -25.06 20.64
CA PRO A 821 -7.21 -24.31 21.42
C PRO A 821 -7.25 -24.78 22.88
N ASN A 822 -7.68 -23.90 23.80
CA ASN A 822 -7.72 -24.15 25.25
C ASN A 822 -6.33 -24.46 25.87
N ASN A 823 -5.30 -23.79 25.39
CA ASN A 823 -3.93 -23.96 25.86
C ASN A 823 -3.25 -22.59 25.98
N HIS A 824 -1.96 -22.55 26.33
CA HIS A 824 -1.17 -21.33 26.37
C HIS A 824 -0.20 -21.25 25.20
N LEU A 825 0.04 -20.03 24.71
CA LEU A 825 1.13 -19.72 23.79
C LEU A 825 2.13 -18.82 24.51
N SER A 826 3.36 -19.28 24.65
CA SER A 826 4.47 -18.49 25.18
C SER A 826 5.33 -17.99 24.04
N VAL A 827 5.50 -16.67 23.93
CA VAL A 827 6.31 -16.02 22.89
C VAL A 827 7.45 -15.26 23.55
N LEU A 828 8.69 -15.56 23.16
CA LEU A 828 9.85 -14.77 23.54
C LEU A 828 9.99 -13.58 22.60
N ILE A 829 10.06 -12.38 23.16
CA ILE A 829 10.30 -11.14 22.42
C ILE A 829 11.65 -10.59 22.85
N THR A 830 12.52 -10.34 21.87
CA THR A 830 13.85 -9.76 22.08
C THR A 830 13.85 -8.33 21.55
N VAL A 831 14.13 -7.37 22.43
CA VAL A 831 14.13 -5.94 22.11
C VAL A 831 15.58 -5.45 22.06
N GLU A 832 15.96 -4.76 20.98
CA GLU A 832 17.27 -4.09 20.90
C GLU A 832 17.27 -2.77 21.68
N SER A 833 18.28 -2.58 22.51
CA SER A 833 18.45 -1.41 23.40
C SER A 833 18.74 -0.07 22.68
N LYS A 834 18.47 0.03 21.38
CA LYS A 834 18.75 1.21 20.56
C LYS A 834 17.56 2.17 20.44
N SER A 835 16.34 1.80 20.86
CA SER A 835 15.20 2.69 20.78
C SER A 835 15.21 3.70 21.94
N LYS A 836 15.43 4.97 21.60
CA LYS A 836 15.13 6.10 22.48
C LYS A 836 13.63 6.43 22.31
N SER A 837 12.71 5.66 22.87
CA SER A 837 11.33 6.15 22.97
C SER A 837 11.26 7.20 24.09
N ILE A 838 10.63 8.34 23.80
CA ILE A 838 10.44 9.44 24.76
C ILE A 838 9.28 9.12 25.72
N HIS A 839 8.41 8.18 25.35
CA HIS A 839 7.29 7.69 26.15
C HIS A 839 7.57 6.27 26.68
N LYS A 840 7.33 6.07 27.98
CA LYS A 840 7.28 4.74 28.60
C LYS A 840 5.92 4.11 28.27
N ALA A 841 5.89 3.18 27.32
CA ALA A 841 4.69 2.41 27.01
C ALA A 841 4.33 1.47 28.19
N SER A 842 3.10 1.51 28.67
CA SER A 842 2.58 0.58 29.67
C SER A 842 2.12 -0.73 29.01
N PRO A 843 2.12 -1.89 29.69
CA PRO A 843 1.43 -3.08 29.20
C PRO A 843 -0.04 -2.82 28.81
N ASP A 844 -0.70 -1.85 29.45
CA ASP A 844 -2.09 -1.47 29.17
C ASP A 844 -2.28 -0.76 27.81
N ASP A 845 -1.20 -0.28 27.20
CA ASP A 845 -1.22 0.37 25.87
C ASP A 845 -1.32 -0.67 24.73
N PHE A 846 -1.28 -1.97 25.06
CA PHE A 846 -1.30 -3.06 24.09
C PHE A 846 -2.54 -3.94 24.23
N ILE A 847 -3.26 -4.12 23.12
CA ILE A 847 -4.48 -4.92 23.06
C ILE A 847 -4.20 -6.20 22.26
N PHE A 848 -4.19 -7.33 22.95
CA PHE A 848 -4.08 -8.64 22.32
C PHE A 848 -5.46 -9.16 21.92
N GLU A 849 -5.58 -9.66 20.69
CA GLU A 849 -6.82 -10.18 20.12
C GLU A 849 -6.57 -11.45 19.31
N TYR A 850 -7.61 -12.28 19.18
CA TYR A 850 -7.60 -13.50 18.39
C TYR A 850 -8.77 -13.51 17.40
N ARG A 851 -8.64 -14.28 16.32
CA ARG A 851 -9.70 -14.46 15.33
C ARG A 851 -10.70 -15.54 15.77
N SER A 852 -11.94 -15.15 16.02
CA SER A 852 -13.09 -16.05 16.22
C SER A 852 -13.95 -16.14 14.95
N ALA A 853 -14.98 -16.99 14.93
CA ALA A 853 -15.96 -17.02 13.83
C ALA A 853 -16.75 -15.70 13.66
N HIS A 854 -16.86 -14.89 14.72
CA HIS A 854 -17.69 -13.67 14.75
C HIS A 854 -16.92 -12.36 14.67
N GLY A 855 -15.60 -12.41 14.50
CA GLY A 855 -14.76 -11.21 14.46
C GLY A 855 -13.48 -11.39 15.26
N TRP A 856 -12.75 -10.29 15.41
CA TRP A 856 -11.64 -10.18 16.35
C TRP A 856 -12.18 -10.00 17.77
N ARG A 857 -11.61 -10.74 18.73
CA ARG A 857 -12.00 -10.69 20.14
C ARG A 857 -10.76 -10.51 21.03
N LYS A 858 -10.88 -9.76 22.12
CA LYS A 858 -9.81 -9.60 23.11
C LYS A 858 -9.42 -10.95 23.73
N MET A 859 -8.13 -11.21 23.83
CA MET A 859 -7.59 -12.39 24.52
C MET A 859 -6.97 -12.02 25.86
N LEU A 860 -6.94 -12.99 26.77
CA LEU A 860 -6.31 -12.82 28.07
C LEU A 860 -4.79 -12.99 27.97
N VAL A 861 -4.05 -11.97 28.38
CA VAL A 861 -2.62 -12.04 28.64
C VAL A 861 -2.42 -12.61 30.04
N VAL A 862 -1.78 -13.78 30.13
CA VAL A 862 -1.53 -14.48 31.40
C VAL A 862 -0.36 -13.85 32.14
N SER A 863 0.68 -13.48 31.39
CA SER A 863 1.84 -12.75 31.93
C SER A 863 2.59 -12.03 30.81
N ASP A 864 3.07 -10.83 31.08
CA ASP A 864 3.97 -10.08 30.19
C ASP A 864 5.27 -9.74 30.91
N GLY A 865 6.36 -10.43 30.55
CA GLY A 865 7.70 -10.16 31.06
C GLY A 865 8.44 -9.04 30.33
N THR A 866 7.91 -8.54 29.22
CA THR A 866 8.50 -7.48 28.40
C THR A 866 8.25 -6.07 28.95
N GLU A 867 7.35 -5.94 29.94
CA GLU A 867 6.91 -4.66 30.51
C GLU A 867 6.41 -3.71 29.42
N GLY A 868 5.53 -4.18 28.52
CA GLY A 868 5.03 -3.39 27.40
C GLY A 868 6.10 -3.18 26.31
N PHE A 869 6.78 -4.25 25.91
CA PHE A 869 7.86 -4.25 24.89
C PHE A 869 9.05 -3.33 25.22
N GLN A 870 9.22 -2.91 26.49
CA GLN A 870 10.35 -2.08 26.93
C GLN A 870 11.65 -2.87 27.10
N ARG A 871 11.54 -4.17 27.40
CA ARG A 871 12.68 -5.08 27.54
C ARG A 871 12.40 -6.42 26.90
N SER A 872 13.46 -7.20 26.70
CA SER A 872 13.31 -8.59 26.27
C SER A 872 12.62 -9.42 27.35
N GLY A 873 11.67 -10.27 26.97
CA GLY A 873 10.87 -11.05 27.91
C GLY A 873 9.91 -12.02 27.24
N GLU A 874 9.30 -12.90 28.04
CA GLU A 874 8.25 -13.83 27.61
C GLU A 874 6.86 -13.18 27.75
N ILE A 875 6.02 -13.30 26.73
CA ILE A 875 4.58 -13.04 26.82
C ILE A 875 3.84 -14.37 26.75
N ARG A 876 3.00 -14.64 27.76
CA ARG A 876 2.17 -15.85 27.83
C ARG A 876 0.71 -15.49 27.57
N LEU A 877 0.15 -16.08 26.54
CA LEU A 877 -1.20 -15.82 26.05
C LEU A 877 -2.11 -17.03 26.29
N SER A 878 -3.34 -16.81 26.75
CA SER A 878 -4.35 -17.87 26.83
C SER A 878 -5.10 -17.97 25.50
N ILE A 879 -5.15 -19.17 24.93
CA ILE A 879 -5.78 -19.46 23.63
C ILE A 879 -7.20 -19.98 23.86
N PRO A 880 -8.24 -19.24 23.43
CA PRO A 880 -9.63 -19.65 23.61
C PRO A 880 -10.04 -20.87 22.77
N THR A 881 -11.15 -21.50 23.12
CA THR A 881 -11.70 -22.68 22.41
C THR A 881 -12.35 -22.34 21.08
N ASP A 882 -12.85 -21.12 20.90
CA ASP A 882 -13.59 -20.65 19.73
C ASP A 882 -12.71 -19.98 18.65
N ILE A 883 -11.38 -20.09 18.78
CA ILE A 883 -10.43 -19.60 17.78
C ILE A 883 -10.57 -20.40 16.47
N VAL A 884 -10.59 -19.71 15.34
CA VAL A 884 -10.73 -20.32 14.01
C VAL A 884 -9.47 -20.15 13.17
N LYS A 885 -9.28 -21.06 12.21
CA LYS A 885 -8.22 -20.93 11.20
C LYS A 885 -8.66 -20.01 10.07
N GLY A 886 -7.71 -19.27 9.51
CA GLY A 886 -7.92 -18.47 8.31
C GLY A 886 -8.83 -17.25 8.44
N GLY A 887 -9.41 -16.88 7.31
CA GLY A 887 -10.24 -15.71 7.07
C GLY A 887 -10.17 -15.34 5.58
N ILE A 888 -11.07 -14.49 5.08
CA ILE A 888 -10.94 -14.01 3.69
C ILE A 888 -9.65 -13.19 3.60
N ASN A 889 -8.76 -13.46 2.66
CA ASN A 889 -7.41 -12.84 2.58
C ASN A 889 -6.44 -13.12 3.76
N LEU A 890 -6.80 -14.00 4.70
CA LEU A 890 -5.87 -14.58 5.66
C LEU A 890 -5.62 -16.05 5.28
N PRO A 891 -4.37 -16.51 5.14
CA PRO A 891 -4.13 -17.88 4.72
C PRO A 891 -4.76 -18.89 5.70
N GLU A 892 -5.55 -19.82 5.13
CA GLU A 892 -6.42 -20.76 5.86
C GLU A 892 -5.66 -21.78 6.73
N SER A 893 -4.36 -21.93 6.52
CA SER A 893 -3.54 -22.88 7.26
C SER A 893 -3.22 -22.44 8.70
N PHE A 894 -3.39 -21.16 9.03
CA PHE A 894 -2.90 -20.56 10.28
C PHE A 894 -4.05 -20.13 11.21
N TYR A 895 -3.78 -20.18 12.52
CA TYR A 895 -4.54 -19.43 13.52
C TYR A 895 -3.98 -18.01 13.61
N TRP A 896 -4.84 -17.01 13.71
CA TRP A 896 -4.43 -15.61 13.68
C TRP A 896 -4.63 -14.93 15.02
N LEU A 897 -3.55 -14.35 15.52
CA LEU A 897 -3.51 -13.47 16.68
C LEU A 897 -3.07 -12.08 16.21
N ARG A 898 -3.47 -11.02 16.90
CA ARG A 898 -2.93 -9.68 16.67
C ARG A 898 -2.71 -8.94 17.97
N CYS A 899 -1.72 -8.05 17.98
CA CYS A 899 -1.46 -7.10 19.04
C CYS A 899 -1.64 -5.70 18.45
N GLY A 900 -2.55 -4.91 19.01
CA GLY A 900 -2.73 -3.49 18.70
C GLY A 900 -1.95 -2.63 19.69
N GLN A 901 -1.34 -1.54 19.22
CA GLN A 901 -0.78 -0.47 20.04
C GLN A 901 -1.75 0.71 20.00
N SER A 902 -2.25 1.12 21.17
CA SER A 902 -3.24 2.20 21.33
C SER A 902 -2.70 3.55 20.90
#